data_AF-J2FXY4-F1
#
_entry.id   AF-J2FXY4-F1
#
_cell.length_a   1.000
_cell.length_b   1.000
_cell.length_c   1.000
_cell.angle_alpha   90.00
_cell.angle_beta   90.00
_cell.angle_gamma   90.00
#
_symmetry.space_group_name_H-M   'P 1'
#
loop_
_entity.id
_entity.type
_entity.pdbx_description
1 polymer ?
#
loop_
_entity_poly.entity_id
_entity_poly.type
_entity_poly.pdbx_seq_one_letter_code
_entity_poly.pdbx_strand_id
1 'polypeptide(L)'
;MVTLCHGGRVFALRKKWQAALCTTLVLTLSLEGIPADAKQEGERRGNIQIEADEGLALDKLTSKKRESELVVIQLSGPVREEWKEELEDIGVTLGDYIPDYAFIAKIEDEQVRREVEELSFVEDVLAFTPKSKVSSEVRFQGGNRERVEVAVIGFNQRVDMYRAMTELTEDQDIRDIQSPEDAPHISIAKMDQETIEQVIESDDVIAVVPVPENKLRNDVAATIIHSDKLASTGYTGKGQIVGVADTGLDTGKLQTMHPDFKGQIEKLISLGRPNDASDVHGHGTHVAGSIVGTGEASDGQYKGTAPGAKLVFHSIETAKGKLNTDVETILQEAYEEGARIHSNSWGANDKGAYSLSSLLFDRFLWEHPDMTVLVAAGNEGEKGYKTIGSPATAKNVIAVGATENVRPSLGKNSDIADDVWVSSSRGLTDDGRLKPDIVAPGSAILSTRSSLAPSKNFYKRFNEHYAYMNGTSMSTPILAGGVAQIREFLQEEGEKNPSGALVKAMLLTSADNLDEDMREQGFGRANLEQAIETNFKDEKDGIRTREKVTYKVKVSDDSKPLAITLAWTDYPAAIVAKRALVNDLNLKVTTPSGEKLNGNDFFEAPYNDEVDNLNNVEQVWITEPEEGTYTVTVEGYNIPKGPQPYALATTGKWQKADDEEEEKPPVEQEPFRTGKLTKKQKYMDYLIRVNEPGDLDLSVDWNEDADVDLYVYNSRSKELASATTSDSPERLTVNIEQTGLYKIRVALTEGKEAKYRLYMNKPGK
;
A
#
# COMPACT_ATOMS: atom_id res chain seq x y z
N MET A 1 -1.50 40.15 -54.15
CA MET A 1 -1.06 40.95 -55.31
C MET A 1 0.47 41.05 -55.29
N VAL A 2 1.08 41.45 -56.41
CA VAL A 2 2.50 41.84 -56.56
C VAL A 2 2.75 43.11 -55.70
N THR A 3 3.92 43.46 -55.13
CA THR A 3 5.29 43.46 -55.69
C THR A 3 6.42 43.55 -54.64
N LEU A 4 7.57 42.94 -54.99
CA LEU A 4 8.96 43.00 -54.47
C LEU A 4 9.40 44.07 -53.43
N CYS A 5 10.25 43.65 -52.48
CA CYS A 5 11.69 44.02 -52.32
C CYS A 5 12.28 43.49 -50.98
N HIS A 6 13.56 43.13 -50.79
CA HIS A 6 14.67 42.81 -51.72
C HIS A 6 15.80 42.05 -50.97
N GLY A 7 16.56 41.18 -51.65
CA GLY A 7 17.93 40.77 -51.26
C GLY A 7 18.14 39.38 -50.62
N GLY A 8 19.26 38.72 -50.94
CA GLY A 8 20.02 38.11 -49.84
C GLY A 8 20.88 36.84 -50.00
N ARG A 9 20.56 35.86 -50.85
CA ARG A 9 21.31 34.58 -51.04
C ARG A 9 21.55 33.70 -49.77
N VAL A 10 20.98 32.49 -49.79
CA VAL A 10 21.65 31.25 -49.32
C VAL A 10 21.66 30.25 -50.49
N PHE A 11 22.62 29.32 -50.52
CA PHE A 11 22.87 28.40 -51.63
C PHE A 11 21.83 27.28 -51.77
N ALA A 12 21.67 26.78 -53.00
CA ALA A 12 20.95 25.54 -53.32
C ALA A 12 21.84 24.58 -54.13
N LEU A 13 21.57 23.28 -54.01
CA LEU A 13 22.31 22.14 -54.59
C LEU A 13 22.24 22.15 -56.15
N ARG A 14 22.92 21.29 -56.96
CA ARG A 14 23.06 19.81 -56.86
C ARG A 14 23.81 19.22 -58.09
N LYS A 15 24.09 17.89 -58.05
CA LYS A 15 24.56 16.96 -59.13
C LYS A 15 26.08 17.00 -59.41
N LYS A 16 26.79 15.88 -59.66
CA LYS A 16 26.50 14.41 -59.70
C LYS A 16 27.86 13.64 -59.49
N TRP A 17 28.10 12.33 -59.60
CA TRP A 17 27.46 11.11 -60.17
C TRP A 17 28.06 9.84 -59.49
N GLN A 18 27.27 8.80 -59.18
CA GLN A 18 27.61 7.34 -59.19
C GLN A 18 28.79 6.78 -58.32
N ALA A 19 28.82 5.51 -57.86
CA ALA A 19 27.97 4.32 -58.08
C ALA A 19 28.01 3.32 -56.88
N ALA A 20 27.31 2.17 -57.01
CA ALA A 20 27.19 1.01 -56.09
C ALA A 20 26.40 1.27 -54.79
N LEU A 21 25.15 0.79 -54.65
CA LEU A 21 24.65 -0.58 -54.42
C LEU A 21 24.95 -1.12 -53.00
N CYS A 22 23.96 -1.58 -52.21
CA CYS A 22 22.50 -1.56 -52.44
C CYS A 22 21.72 -1.56 -51.11
N THR A 23 20.70 -0.71 -51.02
CA THR A 23 19.80 -0.61 -49.86
C THR A 23 18.52 -1.41 -50.11
N THR A 24 18.04 -2.14 -49.11
CA THR A 24 16.67 -2.66 -49.05
C THR A 24 15.94 -1.98 -47.89
N LEU A 25 14.67 -1.62 -48.07
CA LEU A 25 13.86 -0.98 -47.04
C LEU A 25 13.67 -1.90 -45.82
N VAL A 26 13.82 -1.31 -44.64
CA VAL A 26 12.98 -1.61 -43.47
C VAL A 26 12.33 -0.28 -43.07
N LEU A 27 11.09 -0.32 -42.59
CA LEU A 27 10.34 0.90 -42.24
C LEU A 27 10.97 1.60 -41.04
N THR A 28 10.91 2.93 -41.03
CA THR A 28 10.91 3.70 -39.80
C THR A 28 9.61 3.42 -39.04
N LEU A 29 9.62 2.42 -38.18
CA LEU A 29 8.74 2.40 -37.01
C LEU A 29 9.40 3.27 -35.94
N SER A 30 8.75 4.38 -35.60
CA SER A 30 8.99 5.01 -34.31
C SER A 30 8.53 4.02 -33.24
N LEU A 31 9.45 3.55 -32.41
CA LEU A 31 9.11 3.03 -31.09
C LEU A 31 9.53 4.12 -30.11
N GLU A 32 8.53 4.86 -29.66
CA GLU A 32 8.66 5.84 -28.58
C GLU A 32 9.02 5.11 -27.28
N GLY A 33 9.69 5.80 -26.37
CA GLY A 33 10.04 5.22 -25.07
C GLY A 33 8.78 4.91 -24.28
N ILE A 34 8.50 3.62 -24.09
CA ILE A 34 7.40 3.13 -23.24
C ILE A 34 7.80 3.42 -21.77
N PRO A 35 7.08 4.27 -21.02
CA PRO A 35 7.47 4.61 -19.66
C PRO A 35 7.01 3.54 -18.66
N ALA A 36 7.41 3.70 -17.39
CA ALA A 36 7.14 2.73 -16.31
C ALA A 36 5.68 2.71 -15.81
N ASP A 37 4.78 3.39 -16.52
CA ASP A 37 3.32 3.46 -16.32
C ASP A 37 2.55 2.60 -17.34
N ALA A 38 3.17 2.23 -18.46
CA ALA A 38 2.49 1.61 -19.59
C ALA A 38 2.41 0.07 -19.48
N LYS A 39 1.19 -0.46 -19.71
CA LYS A 39 0.88 -1.89 -19.72
C LYS A 39 1.60 -2.61 -20.88
N GLN A 40 2.52 -3.53 -20.58
CA GLN A 40 3.20 -4.34 -21.60
C GLN A 40 2.41 -5.60 -21.98
N GLU A 41 1.95 -5.69 -23.23
CA GLU A 41 1.80 -6.98 -23.91
C GLU A 41 3.17 -7.47 -24.41
N GLY A 42 3.55 -8.72 -24.09
CA GLY A 42 4.72 -9.38 -24.67
C GLY A 42 5.89 -9.69 -23.72
N GLU A 43 6.89 -10.42 -24.22
CA GLU A 43 8.00 -10.94 -23.42
C GLU A 43 9.17 -9.95 -23.24
N ARG A 44 9.78 -9.97 -22.04
CA ARG A 44 10.69 -8.95 -21.51
C ARG A 44 12.12 -9.00 -22.07
N ARG A 45 12.73 -7.82 -22.29
CA ARG A 45 14.16 -7.49 -22.06
C ARG A 45 14.31 -5.99 -21.76
N GLY A 46 15.39 -5.60 -21.09
CA GLY A 46 15.74 -4.19 -20.81
C GLY A 46 17.19 -4.05 -20.32
N ASN A 47 17.80 -2.90 -20.58
CA ASN A 47 19.18 -2.54 -20.21
C ASN A 47 19.16 -1.16 -19.53
N ILE A 48 20.10 -0.90 -18.61
CA ILE A 48 20.23 0.39 -17.92
C ILE A 48 20.90 1.44 -18.83
N GLN A 49 20.53 2.72 -18.67
CA GLN A 49 21.35 3.86 -19.06
C GLN A 49 21.46 4.84 -17.89
N ILE A 50 22.65 5.42 -17.70
CA ILE A 50 22.88 6.54 -16.77
C ILE A 50 23.12 7.80 -17.61
N GLU A 51 22.18 8.74 -17.59
CA GLU A 51 22.37 10.04 -18.24
C GLU A 51 23.27 10.97 -17.40
N ALA A 52 24.20 11.65 -18.06
CA ALA A 52 25.09 12.63 -17.44
C ALA A 52 24.98 13.97 -18.17
N ASP A 53 24.25 14.92 -17.58
CA ASP A 53 24.08 16.26 -18.14
C ASP A 53 25.23 17.22 -17.74
N GLU A 54 25.65 18.10 -18.66
CA GLU A 54 26.91 18.84 -18.61
C GLU A 54 26.86 20.11 -17.73
N GLY A 55 26.43 19.96 -16.48
CA GLY A 55 26.14 21.07 -15.56
C GLY A 55 27.27 21.57 -14.64
N LEU A 56 28.53 21.12 -14.78
CA LEU A 56 29.64 21.54 -13.90
C LEU A 56 31.01 21.46 -14.59
N ALA A 57 31.66 22.62 -14.80
CA ALA A 57 32.94 22.77 -15.48
C ALA A 57 34.13 22.37 -14.58
N LEU A 58 34.48 21.08 -14.60
CA LEU A 58 35.52 20.46 -13.75
C LEU A 58 36.86 20.26 -14.49
N ASP A 59 37.20 21.21 -15.36
CA ASP A 59 38.46 21.26 -16.12
C ASP A 59 39.64 21.65 -15.20
N LYS A 60 40.19 20.64 -14.51
CA LYS A 60 41.48 20.50 -13.79
C LYS A 60 41.31 20.01 -12.34
N LEU A 61 41.23 18.71 -12.15
CA LEU A 61 41.82 18.05 -10.98
C LEU A 61 42.84 17.01 -11.43
N THR A 62 43.88 16.81 -10.62
CA THR A 62 45.13 16.15 -11.02
C THR A 62 45.20 14.69 -10.58
N SER A 63 45.95 13.89 -11.33
CA SER A 63 46.20 12.47 -11.06
C SER A 63 47.07 12.24 -9.81
N LYS A 64 46.48 12.40 -8.63
CA LYS A 64 46.88 11.59 -7.48
C LYS A 64 46.59 10.12 -7.82
N LYS A 65 47.53 9.23 -7.52
CA LYS A 65 47.31 7.79 -7.59
C LYS A 65 46.31 7.44 -6.48
N ARG A 66 45.09 7.02 -6.82
CA ARG A 66 44.10 6.54 -5.85
C ARG A 66 44.50 5.15 -5.33
N GLU A 67 43.97 4.78 -4.17
CA GLU A 67 44.09 3.45 -3.56
C GLU A 67 42.86 2.56 -3.86
N SER A 68 41.79 3.15 -4.41
CA SER A 68 40.60 2.48 -4.94
C SER A 68 39.91 3.32 -6.03
N GLU A 69 38.90 2.74 -6.69
CA GLU A 69 37.87 3.45 -7.45
C GLU A 69 36.48 2.98 -6.98
N LEU A 70 35.53 3.92 -6.79
CA LEU A 70 34.11 3.60 -6.70
C LEU A 70 33.50 3.42 -8.10
N VAL A 71 32.86 2.27 -8.31
CA VAL A 71 32.17 1.91 -9.56
C VAL A 71 30.75 1.42 -9.26
N VAL A 72 29.94 1.30 -10.31
CA VAL A 72 28.69 0.55 -10.34
C VAL A 72 28.92 -0.68 -11.23
N ILE A 73 28.89 -1.88 -10.64
CA ILE A 73 28.99 -3.15 -11.36
C ILE A 73 27.57 -3.61 -11.65
N GLN A 74 27.22 -3.76 -12.93
CA GLN A 74 25.90 -4.16 -13.41
C GLN A 74 25.92 -5.62 -13.87
N LEU A 75 24.97 -6.44 -13.38
CA LEU A 75 24.93 -7.88 -13.68
C LEU A 75 23.87 -8.23 -14.76
N SER A 76 24.09 -9.32 -15.50
CA SER A 76 23.26 -9.72 -16.64
C SER A 76 21.92 -10.40 -16.28
N GLY A 77 21.56 -10.41 -14.99
CA GLY A 77 20.33 -11.02 -14.51
C GLY A 77 20.22 -11.07 -12.98
N PRO A 78 19.18 -11.74 -12.44
CA PRO A 78 18.95 -11.87 -11.01
C PRO A 78 20.18 -12.39 -10.26
N VAL A 79 20.68 -11.57 -9.33
CA VAL A 79 21.89 -11.82 -8.57
C VAL A 79 21.85 -13.17 -7.86
N ARG A 80 22.96 -13.89 -7.91
CA ARG A 80 23.18 -15.16 -7.21
C ARG A 80 24.28 -15.00 -6.17
N GLU A 81 24.25 -15.83 -5.13
CA GLU A 81 25.34 -15.85 -4.13
C GLU A 81 26.68 -16.21 -4.80
N GLU A 82 26.69 -17.22 -5.68
CA GLU A 82 27.87 -17.64 -6.44
C GLU A 82 28.53 -16.50 -7.26
N TRP A 83 27.76 -15.51 -7.71
CA TRP A 83 28.27 -14.35 -8.46
C TRP A 83 28.87 -13.27 -7.55
N LYS A 84 28.37 -13.13 -6.32
CA LYS A 84 28.94 -12.21 -5.33
C LYS A 84 30.22 -12.79 -4.73
N GLU A 85 30.22 -14.08 -4.43
CA GLU A 85 31.41 -14.81 -3.98
C GLU A 85 32.55 -14.69 -5.01
N GLU A 86 32.26 -14.88 -6.31
CA GLU A 86 33.25 -14.75 -7.39
C GLU A 86 33.77 -13.30 -7.59
N LEU A 87 32.92 -12.28 -7.38
CA LEU A 87 33.36 -10.87 -7.37
C LEU A 87 34.24 -10.54 -6.16
N GLU A 88 33.87 -11.00 -4.96
CA GLU A 88 34.64 -10.78 -3.72
C GLU A 88 35.99 -11.53 -3.74
N ASP A 89 36.05 -12.74 -4.29
CA ASP A 89 37.30 -13.52 -4.49
C ASP A 89 38.28 -12.84 -5.48
N ILE A 90 37.77 -12.06 -6.43
CA ILE A 90 38.56 -11.26 -7.40
C ILE A 90 39.05 -9.93 -6.77
N GLY A 91 38.61 -9.59 -5.56
CA GLY A 91 39.03 -8.40 -4.82
C GLY A 91 38.09 -7.19 -4.96
N VAL A 92 36.86 -7.40 -5.44
CA VAL A 92 35.81 -6.39 -5.38
C VAL A 92 35.26 -6.30 -3.96
N THR A 93 35.26 -5.11 -3.35
CA THR A 93 34.43 -4.89 -2.16
C THR A 93 33.05 -4.44 -2.59
N LEU A 94 32.05 -5.31 -2.48
CA LEU A 94 30.65 -4.94 -2.72
C LEU A 94 30.14 -4.00 -1.61
N GLY A 95 29.49 -2.92 -2.02
CA GLY A 95 28.74 -2.00 -1.15
C GLY A 95 27.24 -2.19 -1.34
N ASP A 96 26.48 -1.09 -1.29
CA ASP A 96 25.03 -1.13 -1.42
C ASP A 96 24.57 -1.61 -2.81
N TYR A 97 23.57 -2.50 -2.81
CA TYR A 97 22.84 -2.91 -4.00
C TYR A 97 21.94 -1.77 -4.50
N ILE A 98 21.91 -1.56 -5.81
CA ILE A 98 21.00 -0.64 -6.48
C ILE A 98 20.12 -1.41 -7.49
N PRO A 99 18.98 -0.84 -7.94
CA PRO A 99 18.03 -1.56 -8.80
C PRO A 99 18.61 -2.13 -10.10
N ASP A 100 17.82 -3.00 -10.73
CA ASP A 100 18.11 -3.62 -12.03
C ASP A 100 19.39 -4.48 -12.11
N TYR A 101 19.81 -5.04 -10.96
CA TYR A 101 20.93 -5.99 -10.77
C TYR A 101 22.34 -5.36 -10.65
N ALA A 102 22.44 -4.12 -10.15
CA ALA A 102 23.73 -3.46 -9.92
C ALA A 102 24.15 -3.36 -8.44
N PHE A 103 25.46 -3.20 -8.22
CA PHE A 103 26.04 -2.84 -6.92
C PHE A 103 26.94 -1.62 -7.05
N ILE A 104 26.88 -0.70 -6.09
CA ILE A 104 27.99 0.23 -5.86
C ILE A 104 29.12 -0.59 -5.23
N ALA A 105 30.33 -0.51 -5.77
CA ALA A 105 31.46 -1.31 -5.32
C ALA A 105 32.76 -0.50 -5.29
N LYS A 106 33.71 -0.90 -4.44
CA LYS A 106 35.10 -0.47 -4.51
C LYS A 106 35.92 -1.52 -5.24
N ILE A 107 36.78 -1.05 -6.15
CA ILE A 107 37.78 -1.85 -6.86
C ILE A 107 39.16 -1.27 -6.49
N GLU A 108 40.13 -2.11 -6.14
CA GLU A 108 41.47 -1.63 -5.72
C GLU A 108 42.31 -1.10 -6.90
N ASP A 109 42.26 -1.74 -8.08
CA ASP A 109 42.96 -1.24 -9.27
C ASP A 109 42.36 -1.65 -10.64
N GLU A 110 42.98 -1.10 -11.69
CA GLU A 110 42.71 -1.34 -13.12
C GLU A 110 42.87 -2.79 -13.60
N GLN A 111 43.54 -3.67 -12.84
CA GLN A 111 43.60 -5.09 -13.16
C GLN A 111 42.33 -5.78 -12.67
N VAL A 112 41.96 -5.57 -11.40
CA VAL A 112 40.71 -6.08 -10.80
C VAL A 112 39.50 -5.63 -11.62
N ARG A 113 39.47 -4.36 -12.08
CA ARG A 113 38.41 -3.86 -12.98
C ARG A 113 38.22 -4.72 -14.24
N ARG A 114 39.31 -5.15 -14.87
CA ARG A 114 39.25 -5.94 -16.12
C ARG A 114 38.90 -7.39 -15.86
N GLU A 115 39.36 -7.95 -14.75
CA GLU A 115 38.96 -9.29 -14.32
C GLU A 115 37.45 -9.34 -14.03
N VAL A 116 36.85 -8.26 -13.52
CA VAL A 116 35.38 -8.08 -13.41
C VAL A 116 34.71 -7.92 -14.78
N GLU A 117 35.24 -7.08 -15.68
CA GLU A 117 34.69 -6.85 -17.03
C GLU A 117 34.76 -8.12 -17.93
N GLU A 118 35.57 -9.13 -17.58
CA GLU A 118 35.63 -10.44 -18.28
C GLU A 118 34.64 -11.49 -17.72
N LEU A 119 33.92 -11.22 -16.62
CA LEU A 119 32.99 -12.17 -16.00
C LEU A 119 31.71 -12.35 -16.83
N SER A 120 31.36 -13.60 -17.15
CA SER A 120 30.22 -13.95 -18.02
C SER A 120 28.81 -13.60 -17.49
N PHE A 121 28.72 -13.05 -16.28
CA PHE A 121 27.48 -12.57 -15.65
C PHE A 121 27.52 -11.06 -15.32
N VAL A 122 28.60 -10.35 -15.65
CA VAL A 122 28.67 -8.89 -15.65
C VAL A 122 28.23 -8.38 -17.03
N GLU A 123 27.45 -7.31 -17.04
CA GLU A 123 26.89 -6.67 -18.25
C GLU A 123 27.55 -5.29 -18.49
N ASP A 124 27.91 -4.54 -17.43
CA ASP A 124 28.64 -3.25 -17.52
C ASP A 124 29.38 -2.91 -16.21
N VAL A 125 30.39 -2.03 -16.26
CA VAL A 125 31.12 -1.48 -15.10
C VAL A 125 31.28 0.05 -15.26
N LEU A 126 30.39 0.81 -14.62
CA LEU A 126 30.25 2.25 -14.78
C LEU A 126 30.97 3.02 -13.66
N ALA A 127 31.54 4.19 -13.93
CA ALA A 127 32.29 4.97 -12.93
C ALA A 127 31.38 5.80 -11.99
N PHE A 128 31.52 5.66 -10.68
CA PHE A 128 30.69 6.36 -9.69
C PHE A 128 31.34 7.68 -9.24
N THR A 129 31.11 8.74 -10.03
CA THR A 129 31.81 10.03 -9.87
C THR A 129 31.43 10.79 -8.58
N PRO A 130 32.29 11.71 -8.07
CA PRO A 130 31.95 12.58 -6.94
C PRO A 130 30.66 13.40 -7.14
N LYS A 131 30.33 13.81 -8.38
CA LYS A 131 29.06 14.49 -8.70
C LYS A 131 27.84 13.62 -8.39
N SER A 132 27.96 12.30 -8.53
CA SER A 132 26.88 11.34 -8.26
C SER A 132 26.52 11.25 -6.77
N LYS A 133 27.40 11.73 -5.88
CA LYS A 133 27.24 11.66 -4.41
C LYS A 133 26.46 12.82 -3.79
N VAL A 134 26.17 13.90 -4.53
CA VAL A 134 25.46 15.09 -4.01
C VAL A 134 24.02 15.08 -4.49
N SER A 135 23.02 15.10 -3.59
CA SER A 135 21.61 15.22 -4.02
C SER A 135 21.34 16.54 -4.76
N SER A 136 20.38 16.55 -5.67
CA SER A 136 20.01 17.75 -6.44
C SER A 136 19.60 18.93 -5.54
N GLU A 137 19.01 18.68 -4.37
CA GLU A 137 18.57 19.70 -3.42
C GLU A 137 19.76 20.47 -2.82
N VAL A 138 20.85 19.78 -2.47
CA VAL A 138 22.09 20.41 -1.96
C VAL A 138 22.72 21.31 -3.03
N ARG A 139 22.60 20.96 -4.32
CA ARG A 139 23.16 21.74 -5.45
C ARG A 139 22.50 23.11 -5.65
N PHE A 140 21.31 23.35 -5.10
CA PHE A 140 20.54 24.59 -5.32
C PHE A 140 20.57 25.60 -4.18
N GLN A 141 21.15 25.27 -3.02
CA GLN A 141 21.24 26.19 -1.86
C GLN A 141 22.56 26.99 -1.79
N GLY A 142 23.43 26.87 -2.79
CA GLY A 142 24.79 27.44 -2.85
C GLY A 142 24.92 28.97 -2.96
N GLY A 143 24.27 29.73 -2.08
CA GLY A 143 24.41 31.18 -1.92
C GLY A 143 25.73 31.64 -1.30
N ASN A 144 26.85 31.03 -1.71
CA ASN A 144 28.25 31.28 -1.33
C ASN A 144 28.49 31.94 0.06
N ARG A 145 28.06 31.24 1.14
CA ARG A 145 28.60 31.25 2.52
C ARG A 145 27.70 30.62 3.58
N GLU A 146 26.44 30.34 3.27
CA GLU A 146 25.52 29.72 4.23
C GLU A 146 25.84 28.24 4.46
N ARG A 147 25.74 27.76 5.72
CA ARG A 147 26.01 26.37 6.11
C ARG A 147 24.70 25.59 6.24
N VAL A 148 24.58 24.52 5.47
CA VAL A 148 23.40 23.64 5.42
C VAL A 148 23.61 22.47 6.38
N GLU A 149 22.54 22.03 7.05
CA GLU A 149 22.55 20.78 7.82
C GLU A 149 22.34 19.60 6.87
N VAL A 150 23.34 18.73 6.77
CA VAL A 150 23.38 17.60 5.84
C VAL A 150 23.71 16.30 6.57
N ALA A 151 23.11 15.20 6.12
CA ALA A 151 23.57 13.85 6.45
C ALA A 151 24.54 13.37 5.36
N VAL A 152 25.70 12.87 5.80
CA VAL A 152 26.72 12.23 4.96
C VAL A 152 26.69 10.73 5.22
N ILE A 153 26.62 9.95 4.14
CA ILE A 153 26.47 8.50 4.17
C ILE A 153 27.74 7.83 3.63
N GLY A 154 28.28 6.91 4.44
CA GLY A 154 29.49 6.16 4.16
C GLY A 154 29.25 4.92 3.29
N PHE A 155 30.28 4.52 2.54
CA PHE A 155 30.23 3.47 1.51
C PHE A 155 29.67 2.11 1.98
N ASN A 156 29.87 1.74 3.25
CA ASN A 156 29.18 0.61 3.86
C ASN A 156 29.11 0.77 5.39
N GLN A 157 28.37 -0.14 6.04
CA GLN A 157 28.09 -0.08 7.48
C GLN A 157 29.32 -0.20 8.40
N ARG A 158 30.51 -0.57 7.89
CA ARG A 158 31.76 -0.64 8.64
C ARG A 158 32.54 0.68 8.66
N VAL A 159 32.19 1.63 7.80
CA VAL A 159 32.79 2.97 7.80
C VAL A 159 32.35 3.71 9.07
N ASP A 160 33.32 4.24 9.82
CA ASP A 160 33.06 5.21 10.89
C ASP A 160 33.06 6.61 10.25
N MET A 161 31.88 7.11 9.89
CA MET A 161 31.75 8.43 9.30
C MET A 161 31.95 9.56 10.31
N TYR A 162 31.89 9.32 11.63
CA TYR A 162 32.34 10.36 12.57
C TYR A 162 33.83 10.61 12.33
N ARG A 163 34.60 9.52 12.39
CA ARG A 163 36.05 9.54 12.21
C ARG A 163 36.47 9.95 10.80
N ALA A 164 35.84 9.41 9.76
CA ALA A 164 36.20 9.74 8.38
C ALA A 164 35.96 11.22 8.07
N MET A 165 34.85 11.83 8.51
CA MET A 165 34.63 13.27 8.35
C MET A 165 35.70 14.11 9.06
N THR A 166 36.12 13.70 10.27
CA THR A 166 37.20 14.35 11.03
C THR A 166 38.59 14.15 10.41
N GLU A 167 38.85 13.04 9.70
CA GLU A 167 40.12 12.80 8.99
C GLU A 167 40.17 13.45 7.59
N LEU A 168 39.01 13.80 7.01
CA LEU A 168 38.89 14.40 5.67
C LEU A 168 38.96 15.94 5.64
N THR A 169 38.86 16.62 6.79
CA THR A 169 38.75 18.09 6.87
C THR A 169 39.62 18.67 8.00
N GLU A 170 39.97 19.96 7.93
CA GLU A 170 40.59 20.62 9.08
C GLU A 170 39.55 20.89 10.19
N ASP A 171 39.98 20.73 11.44
CA ASP A 171 39.20 20.59 12.70
C ASP A 171 38.34 21.81 13.11
N GLN A 172 38.05 22.73 12.18
CA GLN A 172 37.28 23.96 12.39
C GLN A 172 36.12 24.14 11.38
N ASP A 173 36.12 23.42 10.27
CA ASP A 173 35.17 23.66 9.18
C ASP A 173 33.87 22.88 9.31
N ILE A 174 33.87 21.65 9.83
CA ILE A 174 32.62 20.93 10.14
C ILE A 174 32.08 21.36 11.52
N ARG A 175 30.76 21.44 11.68
CA ARG A 175 30.11 21.63 13.00
C ARG A 175 28.95 20.67 13.25
N ASP A 176 28.60 20.55 14.53
CA ASP A 176 27.46 19.78 15.05
C ASP A 176 27.43 18.29 14.65
N ILE A 177 28.62 17.69 14.40
CA ILE A 177 28.74 16.29 13.97
C ILE A 177 28.06 15.34 14.96
N GLN A 178 27.00 14.68 14.48
CA GLN A 178 26.22 13.70 15.21
C GLN A 178 26.10 12.44 14.36
N SER A 179 26.75 11.37 14.80
CA SER A 179 26.67 10.05 14.16
C SER A 179 25.86 9.12 15.07
N PRO A 180 24.80 8.44 14.58
CA PRO A 180 24.02 7.55 15.43
C PRO A 180 24.86 6.37 15.92
N GLU A 181 24.83 6.08 17.23
CA GLU A 181 25.59 4.96 17.82
C GLU A 181 25.30 3.60 17.14
N ASP A 182 24.09 3.45 16.60
CA ASP A 182 23.62 2.22 15.95
C ASP A 182 23.88 2.22 14.41
N ALA A 183 24.42 3.31 13.86
CA ALA A 183 24.71 3.50 12.43
C ALA A 183 25.93 4.42 12.23
N PRO A 184 27.16 3.96 12.57
CA PRO A 184 28.37 4.79 12.52
C PRO A 184 28.73 5.28 11.11
N HIS A 185 28.20 4.64 10.07
CA HIS A 185 28.35 5.00 8.67
C HIS A 185 27.48 6.20 8.24
N ILE A 186 26.81 6.89 9.17
CA ILE A 186 26.04 8.11 8.89
C ILE A 186 26.47 9.20 9.86
N SER A 187 26.78 10.39 9.35
CA SER A 187 27.08 11.58 10.13
C SER A 187 26.21 12.76 9.69
N ILE A 188 25.41 13.31 10.60
CA ILE A 188 24.71 14.58 10.39
C ILE A 188 25.64 15.71 10.83
N ALA A 189 25.83 16.73 10.00
CA ALA A 189 26.70 17.87 10.28
C ALA A 189 26.23 19.15 9.58
N LYS A 190 26.64 20.31 10.08
CA LYS A 190 26.46 21.61 9.40
C LYS A 190 27.71 22.00 8.63
N MET A 191 27.56 22.13 7.31
CA MET A 191 28.66 22.23 6.35
C MET A 191 28.40 23.34 5.31
N ASP A 192 29.45 23.98 4.81
CA ASP A 192 29.38 24.86 3.63
C ASP A 192 29.81 24.10 2.36
N GLN A 193 29.58 24.71 1.21
CA GLN A 193 29.80 24.09 -0.10
C GLN A 193 31.25 23.66 -0.32
N GLU A 194 32.24 24.46 0.09
CA GLU A 194 33.67 24.11 -0.06
C GLU A 194 34.02 22.87 0.77
N THR A 195 33.45 22.75 1.98
CA THR A 195 33.63 21.53 2.80
C THR A 195 32.89 20.32 2.21
N ILE A 196 31.70 20.51 1.60
CA ILE A 196 30.96 19.43 0.91
C ILE A 196 31.73 18.93 -0.32
N GLU A 197 32.35 19.83 -1.10
CA GLU A 197 33.17 19.48 -2.27
C GLU A 197 34.42 18.66 -1.90
N GLN A 198 35.00 18.88 -0.72
CA GLN A 198 36.11 18.04 -0.20
C GLN A 198 35.64 16.64 0.20
N VAL A 199 34.47 16.54 0.85
CA VAL A 199 33.93 15.29 1.41
C VAL A 199 33.55 14.28 0.33
N ILE A 200 33.00 14.73 -0.80
CA ILE A 200 32.58 13.84 -1.90
C ILE A 200 33.72 13.26 -2.74
N GLU A 201 34.94 13.82 -2.67
CA GLU A 201 36.13 13.21 -3.27
C GLU A 201 36.61 11.96 -2.49
N SER A 202 36.09 11.71 -1.28
CA SER A 202 36.41 10.49 -0.52
C SER A 202 35.66 9.26 -1.07
N ASP A 203 36.39 8.19 -1.35
CA ASP A 203 35.81 6.88 -1.69
C ASP A 203 35.06 6.24 -0.50
N ASP A 204 35.25 6.74 0.73
CA ASP A 204 34.43 6.31 1.88
C ASP A 204 33.05 6.98 1.93
N VAL A 205 32.77 7.98 1.10
CA VAL A 205 31.47 8.67 1.03
C VAL A 205 30.72 8.27 -0.24
N ILE A 206 29.43 7.98 -0.11
CA ILE A 206 28.52 7.68 -1.24
C ILE A 206 27.36 8.67 -1.39
N ALA A 207 26.94 9.37 -0.34
CA ALA A 207 25.88 10.39 -0.45
C ALA A 207 26.02 11.57 0.54
N VAL A 208 25.52 12.74 0.13
CA VAL A 208 25.30 13.94 0.96
C VAL A 208 23.90 14.50 0.67
N VAL A 209 23.05 14.64 1.71
CA VAL A 209 21.61 14.98 1.61
C VAL A 209 21.17 15.97 2.72
N PRO A 210 20.14 16.83 2.55
CA PRO A 210 19.78 17.88 3.52
C PRO A 210 18.76 17.44 4.60
N VAL A 211 18.58 18.26 5.66
CA VAL A 211 17.67 17.99 6.82
C VAL A 211 16.62 19.12 7.04
N PRO A 212 15.29 18.85 7.16
CA PRO A 212 14.21 19.86 7.27
C PRO A 212 13.44 19.94 8.63
N GLU A 213 12.57 20.96 8.84
CA GLU A 213 11.70 21.18 10.04
C GLU A 213 10.21 21.54 9.74
N ASN A 214 9.17 21.06 10.48
CA ASN A 214 7.71 21.24 10.12
C ASN A 214 6.61 21.36 11.24
N LYS A 215 5.38 21.89 10.91
CA LYS A 215 4.52 22.80 11.79
C LYS A 215 2.98 23.13 11.30
N LEU A 216 1.82 23.26 12.12
CA LEU A 216 0.60 24.27 12.19
C LEU A 216 -0.83 23.96 12.97
N ARG A 217 -2.15 24.46 12.82
CA ARG A 217 -3.38 24.35 13.83
C ARG A 217 -4.99 24.32 13.52
N ASN A 218 -5.87 23.48 14.20
CA ASN A 218 -7.32 22.93 13.93
C ASN A 218 -8.64 23.67 14.26
N ASP A 219 -9.36 23.29 15.34
CA ASP A 219 -10.83 22.98 15.53
C ASP A 219 -11.82 22.72 14.37
N VAL A 220 -11.65 23.36 13.21
CA VAL A 220 -12.62 23.46 12.11
C VAL A 220 -12.78 22.15 11.32
N ALA A 221 -11.82 21.22 11.40
CA ALA A 221 -11.81 19.95 10.68
C ALA A 221 -12.96 19.02 11.04
N ALA A 222 -13.45 19.05 12.30
CA ALA A 222 -14.57 18.23 12.72
C ALA A 222 -15.86 18.59 11.96
N THR A 223 -16.05 19.87 11.65
CA THR A 223 -17.14 20.36 10.80
C THR A 223 -16.91 20.04 9.33
N ILE A 224 -15.66 20.16 8.83
CA ILE A 224 -15.33 19.82 7.43
C ILE A 224 -15.67 18.35 7.10
N ILE A 225 -15.46 17.41 8.05
CA ILE A 225 -15.82 15.99 7.85
C ILE A 225 -17.21 15.62 8.40
N HIS A 226 -18.03 16.60 8.79
CA HIS A 226 -19.39 16.42 9.33
C HIS A 226 -19.48 15.60 10.65
N SER A 227 -18.39 15.49 11.40
CA SER A 227 -18.34 14.80 12.70
C SER A 227 -19.19 15.47 13.77
N ASP A 228 -19.18 16.81 13.81
CA ASP A 228 -19.99 17.60 14.74
C ASP A 228 -21.50 17.34 14.56
N LYS A 229 -21.92 17.08 13.32
CA LYS A 229 -23.28 16.69 12.97
C LYS A 229 -23.63 15.29 13.44
N LEU A 230 -22.74 14.30 13.31
CA LEU A 230 -22.92 12.97 13.93
C LEU A 230 -22.96 13.04 15.46
N ALA A 231 -22.11 13.88 16.07
CA ALA A 231 -22.15 14.13 17.51
C ALA A 231 -23.47 14.80 17.94
N SER A 232 -24.12 15.56 17.05
CA SER A 232 -25.44 16.17 17.29
C SER A 232 -26.61 15.18 17.16
N THR A 233 -26.49 14.11 16.38
CA THR A 233 -27.50 13.03 16.32
C THR A 233 -27.33 12.02 17.45
N GLY A 234 -26.13 11.91 18.01
CA GLY A 234 -25.82 11.15 19.24
C GLY A 234 -24.51 10.35 19.16
N TYR A 235 -24.02 10.08 17.95
CA TYR A 235 -22.83 9.28 17.70
C TYR A 235 -21.57 10.06 18.09
N THR A 236 -20.95 9.65 19.20
CA THR A 236 -19.78 10.30 19.81
C THR A 236 -18.60 9.35 19.92
N GLY A 237 -18.69 8.17 19.30
CA GLY A 237 -17.78 7.05 19.48
C GLY A 237 -18.01 6.29 20.79
N LYS A 238 -19.15 6.51 21.44
CA LYS A 238 -19.45 5.91 22.75
C LYS A 238 -19.55 4.39 22.64
N GLY A 239 -18.92 3.71 23.61
CA GLY A 239 -18.78 2.26 23.59
C GLY A 239 -17.66 1.73 22.67
N GLN A 240 -17.10 2.57 21.78
CA GLN A 240 -15.91 2.20 21.00
C GLN A 240 -14.63 2.42 21.82
N ILE A 241 -13.62 1.61 21.52
CA ILE A 241 -12.26 1.74 22.05
C ILE A 241 -11.31 1.89 20.85
N VAL A 242 -10.49 2.95 20.89
CA VAL A 242 -9.51 3.31 19.87
C VAL A 242 -8.10 3.09 20.42
N GLY A 243 -7.30 2.29 19.72
CA GLY A 243 -5.86 2.16 19.94
C GLY A 243 -5.10 3.30 19.28
N VAL A 244 -4.04 3.78 19.93
CA VAL A 244 -3.10 4.76 19.38
C VAL A 244 -1.69 4.36 19.78
N ALA A 245 -0.81 4.19 18.81
CA ALA A 245 0.62 4.02 19.06
C ALA A 245 1.37 5.26 18.57
N ASP A 246 1.97 5.99 19.50
CA ASP A 246 2.67 7.24 19.22
C ASP A 246 3.71 7.55 20.32
N THR A 247 4.39 8.68 20.23
CA THR A 247 5.45 9.15 21.13
C THR A 247 5.16 8.96 22.62
N GLY A 248 4.13 9.62 23.15
CA GLY A 248 3.68 9.48 24.55
C GLY A 248 2.34 10.17 24.81
N LEU A 249 1.87 10.14 26.06
CA LEU A 249 0.64 10.83 26.47
C LEU A 249 0.87 11.76 27.68
N ASP A 250 1.07 13.05 27.41
CA ASP A 250 1.31 14.16 28.35
C ASP A 250 2.29 13.79 29.49
N THR A 251 1.86 13.71 30.75
CA THR A 251 2.73 13.41 31.90
C THR A 251 2.95 11.90 32.12
N GLY A 252 2.37 11.04 31.27
CA GLY A 252 2.43 9.58 31.39
C GLY A 252 1.71 9.01 32.61
N LYS A 253 0.95 9.83 33.36
CA LYS A 253 0.41 9.52 34.69
C LYS A 253 -1.02 10.01 34.82
N LEU A 254 -1.95 9.10 35.07
CA LEU A 254 -3.40 9.39 35.12
C LEU A 254 -3.79 10.51 36.11
N GLN A 255 -3.02 10.72 37.17
CA GLN A 255 -3.30 11.72 38.21
C GLN A 255 -2.84 13.14 37.85
N THR A 256 -1.93 13.29 36.88
CA THR A 256 -1.40 14.58 36.40
C THR A 256 -1.65 14.80 34.91
N MET A 257 -2.44 13.90 34.30
CA MET A 257 -2.78 13.87 32.89
C MET A 257 -3.52 15.14 32.46
N HIS A 258 -3.31 15.56 31.21
CA HIS A 258 -4.06 16.63 30.57
C HIS A 258 -5.59 16.49 30.78
N PRO A 259 -6.33 17.54 31.19
CA PRO A 259 -7.73 17.42 31.64
C PRO A 259 -8.66 16.71 30.63
N ASP A 260 -8.45 16.94 29.34
CA ASP A 260 -9.25 16.39 28.24
C ASP A 260 -9.18 14.85 28.09
N PHE A 261 -8.27 14.16 28.78
CA PHE A 261 -8.20 12.68 28.82
C PHE A 261 -8.79 12.06 30.10
N LYS A 262 -9.30 12.90 31.01
CA LYS A 262 -9.84 12.50 32.31
C LYS A 262 -11.01 11.52 32.16
N GLY A 263 -10.74 10.24 32.39
CA GLY A 263 -11.71 9.14 32.23
C GLY A 263 -11.86 8.62 30.80
N GLN A 264 -10.98 9.01 29.87
CA GLN A 264 -10.95 8.51 28.48
C GLN A 264 -9.95 7.37 28.28
N ILE A 265 -8.87 7.35 29.07
CA ILE A 265 -7.83 6.31 29.00
C ILE A 265 -8.36 5.03 29.64
N GLU A 266 -8.54 3.98 28.83
CA GLU A 266 -8.77 2.61 29.31
C GLU A 266 -7.44 1.98 29.72
N LYS A 267 -6.43 2.09 28.84
CA LYS A 267 -5.08 1.55 29.08
C LYS A 267 -4.01 2.50 28.58
N LEU A 268 -2.91 2.59 29.32
CA LEU A 268 -1.70 3.33 28.98
C LEU A 268 -0.50 2.41 29.12
N ILE A 269 0.20 2.16 28.01
CA ILE A 269 1.24 1.15 27.85
C ILE A 269 2.53 1.87 27.42
N SER A 270 3.67 1.44 27.95
CA SER A 270 4.98 2.09 27.72
C SER A 270 5.96 1.12 27.07
N LEU A 271 6.00 1.09 25.73
CA LEU A 271 6.85 0.18 24.95
C LEU A 271 8.19 0.81 24.55
N GLY A 272 8.24 2.13 24.33
CA GLY A 272 9.48 2.85 23.97
C GLY A 272 10.38 3.12 25.16
N ARG A 273 9.80 3.55 26.28
CA ARG A 273 10.47 3.80 27.56
C ARG A 273 9.79 2.98 28.68
N PRO A 274 10.36 1.86 29.15
CA PRO A 274 9.70 1.01 30.14
C PRO A 274 9.36 1.75 31.45
N ASN A 275 8.07 1.77 31.81
CA ASN A 275 7.45 2.49 32.93
C ASN A 275 7.36 4.03 32.77
N ASP A 276 7.58 4.57 31.57
CA ASP A 276 7.45 6.01 31.29
C ASP A 276 6.73 6.26 29.97
N ALA A 277 5.40 6.42 30.04
CA ALA A 277 4.56 6.78 28.91
C ALA A 277 4.42 8.30 28.69
N SER A 278 5.31 9.12 29.25
CA SER A 278 5.23 10.58 29.13
C SER A 278 5.62 11.09 27.74
N ASP A 279 5.08 12.24 27.35
CA ASP A 279 5.23 12.84 26.02
C ASP A 279 6.13 14.07 26.05
N VAL A 280 7.45 13.88 25.98
CA VAL A 280 8.39 15.00 25.84
C VAL A 280 8.38 15.59 24.43
N HIS A 281 7.82 14.89 23.43
CA HIS A 281 7.71 15.37 22.06
C HIS A 281 6.49 16.28 21.86
N GLY A 282 5.33 15.86 22.36
CA GLY A 282 4.03 16.52 22.22
C GLY A 282 3.14 15.99 21.10
N HIS A 283 3.61 14.99 20.32
CA HIS A 283 2.90 14.50 19.14
C HIS A 283 1.79 13.52 19.52
N GLY A 284 2.07 12.53 20.38
CA GLY A 284 1.11 11.51 20.77
C GLY A 284 -0.04 12.07 21.60
N THR A 285 0.26 13.07 22.44
CA THR A 285 -0.77 13.87 23.12
C THR A 285 -1.68 14.58 22.13
N HIS A 286 -1.12 15.13 21.04
CA HIS A 286 -1.89 15.85 20.04
C HIS A 286 -2.74 14.90 19.17
N VAL A 287 -2.19 13.77 18.76
CA VAL A 287 -2.89 12.68 18.07
C VAL A 287 -4.06 12.15 18.91
N ALA A 288 -3.81 11.79 20.17
CA ALA A 288 -4.83 11.25 21.07
C ALA A 288 -5.99 12.23 21.33
N GLY A 289 -5.70 13.52 21.56
CA GLY A 289 -6.74 14.52 21.81
C GLY A 289 -7.62 14.79 20.59
N SER A 290 -7.10 14.60 19.38
CA SER A 290 -7.88 14.74 18.14
C SER A 290 -8.92 13.63 17.99
N ILE A 291 -8.72 12.49 18.66
CA ILE A 291 -9.69 11.39 18.75
C ILE A 291 -10.62 11.62 19.95
N VAL A 292 -10.10 11.51 21.18
CA VAL A 292 -10.92 11.35 22.40
C VAL A 292 -11.01 12.59 23.30
N GLY A 293 -10.37 13.71 22.93
CA GLY A 293 -10.28 14.90 23.78
C GLY A 293 -11.66 15.44 24.16
N THR A 294 -11.97 15.52 25.46
CA THR A 294 -13.30 15.95 25.93
C THR A 294 -13.55 17.45 25.84
N GLY A 295 -12.50 18.25 25.61
CA GLY A 295 -12.56 19.72 25.67
C GLY A 295 -12.63 20.28 27.10
N GLU A 296 -12.39 19.48 28.15
CA GLU A 296 -12.46 19.90 29.57
C GLU A 296 -11.64 21.18 29.84
N ALA A 297 -10.43 21.32 29.27
CA ALA A 297 -9.60 22.53 29.43
C ALA A 297 -10.02 23.73 28.55
N SER A 298 -11.18 23.66 27.87
CA SER A 298 -11.72 24.70 26.99
C SER A 298 -13.25 24.85 27.08
N ASP A 299 -13.86 24.48 28.21
CA ASP A 299 -15.32 24.45 28.40
C ASP A 299 -16.08 23.65 27.32
N GLY A 300 -15.41 22.64 26.75
CA GLY A 300 -15.96 21.78 25.69
C GLY A 300 -15.85 22.33 24.28
N GLN A 301 -15.04 23.37 24.03
CA GLN A 301 -14.83 23.95 22.68
C GLN A 301 -13.90 23.13 21.79
N TYR A 302 -12.75 22.69 22.33
CA TYR A 302 -11.69 22.04 21.54
C TYR A 302 -11.70 20.52 21.79
N LYS A 303 -12.73 19.87 21.24
CA LYS A 303 -12.94 18.42 21.33
C LYS A 303 -12.25 17.66 20.21
N GLY A 304 -11.92 16.40 20.47
CA GLY A 304 -11.66 15.41 19.43
C GLY A 304 -12.95 14.96 18.73
N THR A 305 -12.80 14.25 17.62
CA THR A 305 -13.90 13.74 16.78
C THR A 305 -14.82 12.74 17.52
N ALA A 306 -14.30 12.01 18.51
CA ALA A 306 -14.99 10.95 19.25
C ALA A 306 -14.84 11.10 20.78
N PRO A 307 -15.43 12.15 21.40
CA PRO A 307 -15.29 12.43 22.83
C PRO A 307 -16.07 11.45 23.73
N GLY A 308 -16.85 10.53 23.17
CA GLY A 308 -17.50 9.42 23.88
C GLY A 308 -16.68 8.13 23.94
N ALA A 309 -15.66 7.98 23.08
CA ALA A 309 -14.84 6.78 22.97
C ALA A 309 -13.83 6.63 24.12
N LYS A 310 -13.21 5.44 24.21
CA LYS A 310 -12.05 5.18 25.08
C LYS A 310 -10.77 4.99 24.29
N LEU A 311 -9.66 5.17 24.98
CA LEU A 311 -8.31 5.19 24.44
C LEU A 311 -7.46 4.10 25.07
N VAL A 312 -6.92 3.21 24.23
CA VAL A 312 -5.74 2.40 24.56
C VAL A 312 -4.55 3.10 23.91
N PHE A 313 -3.56 3.51 24.71
CA PHE A 313 -2.43 4.29 24.23
C PHE A 313 -1.10 3.58 24.48
N HIS A 314 -0.36 3.31 23.40
CA HIS A 314 1.00 2.79 23.40
C HIS A 314 2.00 3.94 23.19
N SER A 315 2.76 4.28 24.25
CA SER A 315 3.92 5.15 24.14
C SER A 315 5.10 4.37 23.57
N ILE A 316 5.46 4.65 22.31
CA ILE A 316 6.47 3.94 21.53
C ILE A 316 7.76 4.75 21.32
N GLU A 317 7.83 6.03 21.67
CA GLU A 317 9.11 6.78 21.59
C GLU A 317 10.13 6.26 22.62
N THR A 318 11.29 5.86 22.13
CA THR A 318 12.41 5.37 22.93
C THR A 318 13.19 6.50 23.61
N ALA A 319 14.08 6.16 24.53
CA ALA A 319 15.04 7.13 25.10
C ALA A 319 16.00 7.74 24.05
N LYS A 320 16.11 7.16 22.85
CA LYS A 320 16.88 7.68 21.71
C LYS A 320 16.04 8.50 20.71
N GLY A 321 14.75 8.76 20.98
CA GLY A 321 13.85 9.47 20.06
C GLY A 321 13.38 8.66 18.84
N LYS A 322 13.87 7.43 18.65
CA LYS A 322 13.34 6.46 17.67
C LYS A 322 12.01 5.89 18.17
N LEU A 323 11.11 5.50 17.26
CA LEU A 323 9.86 4.80 17.61
C LEU A 323 10.07 3.28 17.66
N ASN A 324 9.49 2.61 18.65
CA ASN A 324 9.42 1.15 18.78
C ASN A 324 8.15 0.62 18.08
N THR A 325 8.21 0.40 16.77
CA THR A 325 7.06 0.05 15.92
C THR A 325 6.88 -1.47 15.78
N ASP A 326 6.80 -2.20 16.90
CA ASP A 326 6.44 -3.62 16.90
C ASP A 326 4.94 -3.78 16.63
N VAL A 327 4.60 -3.97 15.34
CA VAL A 327 3.23 -4.01 14.84
C VAL A 327 2.41 -5.14 15.46
N GLU A 328 2.98 -6.34 15.64
CA GLU A 328 2.24 -7.47 16.21
C GLU A 328 1.91 -7.21 17.68
N THR A 329 2.89 -6.77 18.49
CA THR A 329 2.65 -6.42 19.90
C THR A 329 1.64 -5.28 20.07
N ILE A 330 1.81 -4.18 19.32
CA ILE A 330 0.94 -2.99 19.42
C ILE A 330 -0.53 -3.35 19.12
N LEU A 331 -0.78 -4.04 18.00
CA LEU A 331 -2.14 -4.36 17.58
C LEU A 331 -2.78 -5.45 18.46
N GLN A 332 -2.01 -6.46 18.86
CA GLN A 332 -2.50 -7.54 19.72
C GLN A 332 -2.92 -7.01 21.09
N GLU A 333 -2.06 -6.24 21.76
CA GLU A 333 -2.38 -5.64 23.06
C GLU A 333 -3.58 -4.70 22.96
N ALA A 334 -3.67 -3.89 21.90
CA ALA A 334 -4.83 -3.02 21.69
C ALA A 334 -6.13 -3.83 21.52
N TYR A 335 -6.10 -4.90 20.72
CA TYR A 335 -7.26 -5.74 20.44
C TYR A 335 -7.72 -6.55 21.67
N GLU A 336 -6.79 -7.00 22.51
CA GLU A 336 -7.06 -7.68 23.79
C GLU A 336 -7.67 -6.74 24.84
N GLU A 337 -7.24 -5.48 24.91
CA GLU A 337 -7.89 -4.43 25.71
C GLU A 337 -9.21 -3.91 25.07
N GLY A 338 -9.70 -4.58 24.02
CA GLY A 338 -11.01 -4.32 23.41
C GLY A 338 -11.04 -3.27 22.31
N ALA A 339 -9.90 -2.72 21.89
CA ALA A 339 -9.86 -1.82 20.74
C ALA A 339 -10.30 -2.52 19.45
N ARG A 340 -11.11 -1.83 18.65
CA ARG A 340 -11.51 -2.27 17.28
C ARG A 340 -11.22 -1.23 16.22
N ILE A 341 -10.55 -0.15 16.62
CA ILE A 341 -10.07 0.93 15.79
C ILE A 341 -8.63 1.18 16.22
N HIS A 342 -7.70 1.47 15.30
CA HIS A 342 -6.35 1.87 15.66
C HIS A 342 -5.83 2.98 14.76
N SER A 343 -5.23 4.03 15.34
CA SER A 343 -4.63 5.15 14.61
C SER A 343 -3.11 5.11 14.73
N ASN A 344 -2.41 5.17 13.59
CA ASN A 344 -0.95 5.16 13.51
C ASN A 344 -0.47 6.39 12.73
N SER A 345 0.04 7.38 13.46
CA SER A 345 0.39 8.70 12.91
C SER A 345 1.87 8.81 12.51
N TRP A 346 2.46 7.67 12.10
CA TRP A 346 3.88 7.45 11.82
C TRP A 346 4.08 6.52 10.63
N GLY A 347 5.26 6.59 10.02
CA GLY A 347 5.67 5.74 8.89
C GLY A 347 7.12 6.02 8.46
N ALA A 348 7.59 5.33 7.43
CA ALA A 348 8.88 5.51 6.78
C ALA A 348 8.69 5.95 5.33
N ASN A 349 9.57 6.82 4.80
CA ASN A 349 9.56 7.18 3.38
C ASN A 349 10.31 6.11 2.57
N ASP A 350 9.58 5.08 2.14
CA ASP A 350 10.04 3.97 1.30
C ASP A 350 9.42 3.99 -0.11
N LYS A 351 9.00 5.18 -0.59
CA LYS A 351 8.51 5.45 -1.95
C LYS A 351 7.40 4.49 -2.43
N GLY A 352 6.48 4.12 -1.54
CA GLY A 352 5.34 3.29 -1.85
C GLY A 352 5.59 1.77 -1.77
N ALA A 353 6.74 1.32 -1.27
CA ALA A 353 7.07 -0.10 -1.16
C ALA A 353 6.13 -0.87 -0.19
N TYR A 354 5.88 -2.15 -0.47
CA TYR A 354 5.18 -3.05 0.44
C TYR A 354 6.18 -3.66 1.44
N SER A 355 6.47 -2.94 2.52
CA SER A 355 7.49 -3.35 3.50
C SER A 355 7.02 -4.45 4.47
N LEU A 356 7.92 -4.87 5.37
CA LEU A 356 7.61 -5.76 6.48
C LEU A 356 6.49 -5.21 7.37
N SER A 357 6.46 -3.90 7.70
CA SER A 357 5.39 -3.37 8.53
C SER A 357 4.04 -3.47 7.81
N SER A 358 3.99 -3.18 6.52
CA SER A 358 2.80 -3.32 5.69
C SER A 358 2.29 -4.78 5.65
N LEU A 359 3.20 -5.76 5.57
CA LEU A 359 2.85 -7.18 5.71
C LEU A 359 2.24 -7.51 7.07
N LEU A 360 2.82 -7.00 8.17
CA LEU A 360 2.33 -7.28 9.52
C LEU A 360 0.95 -6.66 9.77
N PHE A 361 0.70 -5.44 9.25
CA PHE A 361 -0.63 -4.82 9.30
C PHE A 361 -1.66 -5.61 8.47
N ASP A 362 -1.34 -6.00 7.23
CA ASP A 362 -2.26 -6.80 6.41
C ASP A 362 -2.53 -8.17 7.03
N ARG A 363 -1.51 -8.81 7.61
CA ARG A 363 -1.63 -10.09 8.32
C ARG A 363 -2.54 -9.96 9.55
N PHE A 364 -2.28 -8.97 10.41
CA PHE A 364 -3.08 -8.77 11.62
C PHE A 364 -4.55 -8.53 11.25
N LEU A 365 -4.82 -7.69 10.27
CA LEU A 365 -6.19 -7.39 9.82
C LEU A 365 -6.88 -8.58 9.16
N TRP A 366 -6.14 -9.45 8.46
CA TRP A 366 -6.66 -10.72 7.95
C TRP A 366 -7.03 -11.69 9.09
N GLU A 367 -6.22 -11.76 10.15
CA GLU A 367 -6.49 -12.57 11.34
C GLU A 367 -7.57 -11.95 12.26
N HIS A 368 -7.78 -10.63 12.18
CA HIS A 368 -8.74 -9.83 12.95
C HIS A 368 -9.64 -8.94 12.06
N PRO A 369 -10.56 -9.51 11.27
CA PRO A 369 -11.35 -8.78 10.28
C PRO A 369 -12.34 -7.77 10.86
N ASP A 370 -12.65 -7.82 12.16
CA ASP A 370 -13.49 -6.84 12.87
C ASP A 370 -12.71 -5.62 13.40
N MET A 371 -11.42 -5.48 13.06
CA MET A 371 -10.60 -4.32 13.42
C MET A 371 -10.42 -3.36 12.22
N THR A 372 -10.46 -2.05 12.48
CA THR A 372 -10.21 -0.99 11.48
C THR A 372 -8.93 -0.24 11.83
N VAL A 373 -7.89 -0.33 11.00
CA VAL A 373 -6.64 0.42 11.20
C VAL A 373 -6.58 1.61 10.24
N LEU A 374 -6.20 2.77 10.75
CA LEU A 374 -5.88 3.97 9.99
C LEU A 374 -4.37 4.27 10.12
N VAL A 375 -3.75 4.71 9.03
CA VAL A 375 -2.32 5.05 8.96
C VAL A 375 -2.12 6.35 8.20
N ALA A 376 -1.25 7.22 8.69
CA ALA A 376 -0.84 8.44 7.99
C ALA A 376 -0.11 8.12 6.68
N ALA A 377 -0.57 8.69 5.56
CA ALA A 377 0.01 8.41 4.24
C ALA A 377 1.49 8.87 4.09
N GLY A 378 1.93 9.82 4.91
CA GLY A 378 3.24 10.46 4.86
C GLY A 378 3.14 11.97 4.64
N ASN A 379 4.27 12.68 4.78
CA ASN A 379 4.35 14.15 4.66
C ASN A 379 5.38 14.57 3.61
N GLU A 380 5.43 13.84 2.48
CA GLU A 380 6.48 13.97 1.45
C GLU A 380 5.93 14.40 0.07
N GLY A 381 4.68 14.87 0.01
CA GLY A 381 3.99 15.26 -1.24
C GLY A 381 4.70 16.30 -2.10
N GLU A 382 5.48 17.20 -1.48
CA GLU A 382 6.30 18.20 -2.18
C GLU A 382 7.41 17.58 -3.06
N LYS A 383 7.75 16.30 -2.85
CA LYS A 383 8.65 15.52 -3.72
C LYS A 383 7.93 14.87 -4.91
N GLY A 384 6.61 15.07 -5.03
CA GLY A 384 5.77 14.58 -6.12
C GLY A 384 5.04 13.27 -5.83
N TYR A 385 4.73 12.53 -6.88
CA TYR A 385 4.05 11.23 -6.86
C TYR A 385 4.96 10.08 -6.37
N LYS A 386 4.36 8.95 -5.99
CA LYS A 386 5.01 7.79 -5.34
C LYS A 386 5.76 8.15 -4.04
N THR A 387 5.13 8.97 -3.20
CA THR A 387 5.66 9.46 -1.92
C THR A 387 4.93 8.90 -0.68
N ILE A 388 3.99 7.96 -0.87
CA ILE A 388 3.34 7.20 0.20
C ILE A 388 4.38 6.39 0.98
N GLY A 389 4.29 6.41 2.31
CA GLY A 389 5.18 5.64 3.19
C GLY A 389 4.54 4.39 3.80
N SER A 390 5.31 3.33 3.99
CA SER A 390 4.90 2.22 4.87
C SER A 390 4.69 2.72 6.31
N PRO A 391 3.66 2.23 7.05
CA PRO A 391 2.79 1.11 6.70
C PRO A 391 1.51 1.48 5.91
N ALA A 392 1.34 2.73 5.44
CA ALA A 392 0.14 3.13 4.70
C ALA A 392 0.00 2.41 3.32
N THR A 393 1.10 1.85 2.82
CA THR A 393 1.17 0.99 1.63
C THR A 393 0.52 -0.39 1.82
N ALA A 394 0.14 -0.77 3.04
CA ALA A 394 -0.67 -1.96 3.33
C ALA A 394 -2.04 -1.89 2.64
N LYS A 395 -2.60 -3.03 2.24
CA LYS A 395 -3.90 -3.12 1.53
C LYS A 395 -5.08 -2.87 2.46
N ASN A 396 -5.02 -3.47 3.64
CA ASN A 396 -6.15 -3.62 4.56
C ASN A 396 -6.35 -2.40 5.46
N VAL A 397 -5.32 -1.57 5.62
CA VAL A 397 -5.43 -0.29 6.34
C VAL A 397 -6.18 0.76 5.51
N ILE A 398 -6.70 1.77 6.19
CA ILE A 398 -7.13 3.04 5.61
C ILE A 398 -5.95 4.01 5.70
N ALA A 399 -5.30 4.27 4.57
CA ALA A 399 -4.26 5.28 4.44
C ALA A 399 -4.92 6.66 4.30
N VAL A 400 -4.60 7.56 5.23
CA VAL A 400 -5.22 8.88 5.33
C VAL A 400 -4.23 9.94 4.87
N GLY A 401 -4.54 10.60 3.75
CA GLY A 401 -3.86 11.81 3.30
C GLY A 401 -4.42 13.06 4.00
N ALA A 402 -3.96 14.24 3.62
CA ALA A 402 -4.33 15.49 4.27
C ALA A 402 -4.90 16.51 3.28
N THR A 403 -6.15 16.95 3.48
CA THR A 403 -6.62 18.24 2.93
C THR A 403 -6.14 19.38 3.82
N GLU A 404 -6.38 20.61 3.38
CA GLU A 404 -6.25 21.76 4.26
C GLU A 404 -7.43 21.95 5.20
N ASN A 405 -7.28 22.91 6.11
CA ASN A 405 -8.28 23.28 7.09
C ASN A 405 -8.48 24.81 7.10
N VAL A 406 -9.73 25.27 7.18
CA VAL A 406 -10.09 26.66 6.85
C VAL A 406 -9.75 27.64 7.98
N ARG A 407 -8.51 28.14 7.98
CA ARG A 407 -7.98 29.15 8.90
C ARG A 407 -7.00 30.13 8.23
N PRO A 408 -7.37 30.93 7.20
CA PRO A 408 -6.46 31.82 6.45
C PRO A 408 -5.58 32.76 7.29
N SER A 409 -5.98 33.11 8.51
CA SER A 409 -5.14 33.81 9.50
C SER A 409 -3.86 33.07 9.92
N LEU A 410 -3.70 31.82 9.48
CA LEU A 410 -2.64 30.87 9.78
C LEU A 410 -1.83 30.47 8.52
N GLY A 411 -1.94 31.24 7.42
CA GLY A 411 -1.13 31.05 6.22
C GLY A 411 -1.94 30.57 5.00
N LYS A 412 -1.24 30.43 3.87
CA LYS A 412 -1.79 30.09 2.55
C LYS A 412 -2.00 28.59 2.29
N ASN A 413 -1.68 27.77 3.29
CA ASN A 413 -1.79 26.32 3.22
C ASN A 413 -2.73 25.87 4.33
N SER A 414 -3.80 26.65 4.52
CA SER A 414 -4.77 26.59 5.61
C SER A 414 -5.99 27.46 5.28
N ASP A 415 -6.49 27.50 4.03
CA ASP A 415 -7.63 28.37 3.69
C ASP A 415 -8.74 27.80 2.81
N ILE A 416 -8.53 26.70 2.08
CA ILE A 416 -9.58 26.03 1.30
C ILE A 416 -9.74 24.57 1.77
N ALA A 417 -10.95 24.15 2.15
CA ALA A 417 -11.19 22.81 2.71
C ALA A 417 -11.03 21.68 1.68
N ASP A 418 -11.15 22.02 0.40
CA ASP A 418 -11.17 21.13 -0.75
C ASP A 418 -9.76 20.95 -1.38
N ASP A 419 -8.81 21.85 -1.09
CA ASP A 419 -7.42 21.72 -1.54
C ASP A 419 -6.71 20.57 -0.79
N VAL A 420 -5.96 19.74 -1.52
CA VAL A 420 -5.03 18.77 -0.89
C VAL A 420 -3.82 19.52 -0.33
N TRP A 421 -3.48 19.28 0.94
CA TRP A 421 -2.36 19.94 1.58
C TRP A 421 -1.06 19.56 0.87
N VAL A 422 -0.29 20.55 0.39
CA VAL A 422 0.84 20.36 -0.54
C VAL A 422 1.87 19.30 -0.12
N SER A 423 2.12 19.12 1.18
CA SER A 423 3.07 18.12 1.70
C SER A 423 2.44 16.75 1.96
N SER A 424 1.13 16.56 1.81
CA SER A 424 0.46 15.24 1.92
C SER A 424 1.07 14.27 0.92
N SER A 425 1.58 13.12 1.38
CA SER A 425 2.16 12.12 0.49
C SER A 425 1.16 11.61 -0.56
N ARG A 426 1.65 11.40 -1.78
CA ARG A 426 0.89 11.16 -3.02
C ARG A 426 1.22 9.80 -3.61
N GLY A 427 0.21 9.12 -4.13
CA GLY A 427 0.29 7.81 -4.78
C GLY A 427 1.04 7.81 -6.12
N LEU A 428 1.12 6.67 -6.80
CA LEU A 428 0.63 5.36 -6.37
C LEU A 428 1.59 4.69 -5.36
N THR A 429 1.27 3.49 -4.90
CA THR A 429 2.30 2.60 -4.33
C THR A 429 3.32 2.21 -5.40
N ASP A 430 4.43 1.59 -5.00
CA ASP A 430 5.44 1.10 -5.96
C ASP A 430 4.82 0.09 -6.94
N ASP A 431 3.95 -0.79 -6.42
CA ASP A 431 3.18 -1.77 -7.19
C ASP A 431 1.89 -1.25 -7.86
N GLY A 432 1.67 0.07 -7.88
CA GLY A 432 0.62 0.72 -8.69
C GLY A 432 -0.79 0.76 -8.07
N ARG A 433 -0.94 0.46 -6.78
CA ARG A 433 -2.22 0.61 -6.06
C ARG A 433 -2.49 2.07 -5.70
N LEU A 434 -3.76 2.41 -5.64
CA LEU A 434 -4.21 3.73 -5.23
C LEU A 434 -4.01 3.93 -3.72
N LYS A 435 -3.22 4.96 -3.38
CA LYS A 435 -2.99 5.45 -2.01
C LYS A 435 -2.75 6.97 -2.06
N PRO A 436 -3.20 7.80 -1.09
CA PRO A 436 -4.02 7.43 0.07
C PRO A 436 -5.37 6.83 -0.36
N ASP A 437 -6.04 6.12 0.56
CA ASP A 437 -7.41 5.66 0.27
C ASP A 437 -8.37 6.86 0.32
N ILE A 438 -8.15 7.78 1.25
CA ILE A 438 -9.04 8.90 1.54
C ILE A 438 -8.24 10.07 2.15
N VAL A 439 -8.76 11.30 2.04
CA VAL A 439 -8.19 12.48 2.71
C VAL A 439 -9.11 13.03 3.81
N ALA A 440 -8.53 13.71 4.79
CA ALA A 440 -9.24 14.51 5.80
C ALA A 440 -8.35 15.70 6.19
N PRO A 441 -8.84 16.76 6.86
CA PRO A 441 -8.01 17.93 7.15
C PRO A 441 -6.80 17.59 8.01
N GLY A 442 -5.60 17.89 7.49
CA GLY A 442 -4.31 17.55 8.10
C GLY A 442 -3.31 18.70 8.07
N SER A 443 -3.40 19.61 7.08
CA SER A 443 -2.94 20.97 7.34
C SER A 443 -3.78 21.55 8.46
N ALA A 444 -3.19 22.45 9.24
CA ALA A 444 -4.00 23.24 10.11
C ALA A 444 -4.49 22.45 11.35
N ILE A 445 -3.70 21.69 12.19
CA ILE A 445 -4.30 20.84 13.28
C ILE A 445 -3.97 21.12 14.80
N LEU A 446 -5.01 21.14 15.65
CA LEU A 446 -5.10 21.63 17.05
C LEU A 446 -5.69 20.53 17.89
N SER A 447 -4.96 20.23 18.95
CA SER A 447 -5.38 19.28 19.95
C SER A 447 -4.69 19.61 21.26
N THR A 448 -4.95 18.80 22.28
CA THR A 448 -4.29 18.80 23.58
C THR A 448 -2.77 18.86 23.45
N ARG A 449 -2.15 19.69 24.27
CA ARG A 449 -0.71 19.93 24.33
C ARG A 449 -0.14 19.18 25.53
N SER A 450 0.91 18.39 25.29
CA SER A 450 1.73 17.89 26.41
C SER A 450 2.28 19.08 27.21
N SER A 451 2.07 19.03 28.52
CA SER A 451 2.64 19.96 29.48
C SER A 451 4.18 19.93 29.50
N LEU A 452 4.79 18.80 29.12
CA LEU A 452 6.24 18.60 29.04
C LEU A 452 6.85 19.08 27.72
N ALA A 453 6.07 19.10 26.63
CA ALA A 453 6.58 19.33 25.28
C ALA A 453 6.99 20.81 25.03
N PRO A 454 8.21 21.06 24.49
CA PRO A 454 8.71 22.40 24.25
C PRO A 454 7.97 23.08 23.09
N SER A 455 7.78 24.40 23.16
CA SER A 455 7.03 25.17 22.16
C SER A 455 7.58 25.09 20.72
N LYS A 456 8.80 24.58 20.50
CA LYS A 456 9.41 24.42 19.18
C LYS A 456 8.86 23.21 18.39
N ASN A 457 8.39 22.18 19.10
CA ASN A 457 7.84 20.95 18.49
C ASN A 457 6.42 21.19 17.93
N PHE A 458 5.86 22.37 18.22
CA PHE A 458 4.63 22.89 17.67
C PHE A 458 4.95 24.11 16.79
N TYR A 459 4.17 24.41 15.75
CA TYR A 459 4.35 25.60 14.89
C TYR A 459 4.30 26.93 15.66
N LYS A 460 3.47 26.95 16.70
CA LYS A 460 3.14 28.11 17.53
C LYS A 460 2.48 27.57 18.81
N ARG A 461 2.15 28.49 19.73
CA ARG A 461 1.42 28.21 20.97
C ARG A 461 0.14 29.04 21.01
N PHE A 462 -0.84 28.59 21.78
CA PHE A 462 -2.12 29.29 21.99
C PHE A 462 -2.31 29.58 23.48
N ASN A 463 -2.39 28.53 24.28
CA ASN A 463 -2.30 28.57 25.75
C ASN A 463 -1.39 27.42 26.22
N GLU A 464 -1.42 27.08 27.50
CA GLU A 464 -0.78 25.89 28.09
C GLU A 464 -1.34 24.59 27.51
N HIS A 465 -2.67 24.50 27.38
CA HIS A 465 -3.43 23.26 27.13
C HIS A 465 -3.53 22.81 25.66
N TYR A 466 -3.35 23.67 24.66
CA TYR A 466 -3.62 23.29 23.26
C TYR A 466 -2.52 23.69 22.26
N ALA A 467 -2.11 22.72 21.43
CA ALA A 467 -0.91 22.69 20.60
C ALA A 467 -1.17 22.85 19.10
N TYR A 468 -0.10 23.08 18.34
CA TYR A 468 -0.10 23.27 16.88
C TYR A 468 0.73 22.15 16.20
N MET A 469 0.13 21.19 15.49
CA MET A 469 0.82 20.33 14.51
C MET A 469 0.06 20.25 13.17
N ASN A 470 0.80 20.12 12.07
CA ASN A 470 0.27 19.75 10.74
C ASN A 470 0.71 18.31 10.46
N GLY A 471 -0.02 17.60 9.61
CA GLY A 471 0.43 16.38 8.96
C GLY A 471 -0.70 15.46 8.55
N THR A 472 -0.38 14.46 7.73
CA THR A 472 -1.22 13.24 7.62
C THR A 472 -1.31 12.52 8.97
N SER A 473 -0.28 12.68 9.81
CA SER A 473 -0.26 12.38 11.26
C SER A 473 -1.39 13.05 12.06
N MET A 474 -2.08 14.04 11.51
CA MET A 474 -3.17 14.76 12.16
C MET A 474 -4.53 14.54 11.49
N SER A 475 -4.59 14.32 10.17
CA SER A 475 -5.82 13.87 9.51
C SER A 475 -6.21 12.44 9.91
N THR A 476 -5.22 11.55 10.10
CA THR A 476 -5.42 10.16 10.55
C THR A 476 -6.21 10.05 11.87
N PRO A 477 -5.81 10.70 12.99
CA PRO A 477 -6.58 10.64 14.23
C PRO A 477 -7.94 11.34 14.15
N ILE A 478 -8.07 12.40 13.33
CA ILE A 478 -9.38 13.03 13.09
C ILE A 478 -10.34 12.01 12.48
N LEU A 479 -9.91 11.31 11.43
CA LEU A 479 -10.74 10.27 10.80
C LEU A 479 -10.91 9.03 11.68
N ALA A 480 -9.94 8.68 12.52
CA ALA A 480 -10.05 7.54 13.44
C ALA A 480 -11.17 7.72 14.48
N GLY A 481 -11.40 8.95 14.94
CA GLY A 481 -12.59 9.25 15.74
C GLY A 481 -13.88 9.25 14.90
N GLY A 482 -13.84 9.67 13.63
CA GLY A 482 -14.97 9.53 12.71
C GLY A 482 -15.39 8.08 12.49
N VAL A 483 -14.42 7.18 12.36
CA VAL A 483 -14.60 5.73 12.35
C VAL A 483 -15.25 5.23 13.65
N ALA A 484 -14.97 5.83 14.81
CA ALA A 484 -15.65 5.49 16.05
C ALA A 484 -17.14 5.90 16.03
N GLN A 485 -17.49 7.04 15.43
CA GLN A 485 -18.88 7.43 15.24
C GLN A 485 -19.62 6.49 14.28
N ILE A 486 -18.98 6.08 13.17
CA ILE A 486 -19.53 5.10 12.22
C ILE A 486 -19.72 3.72 12.86
N ARG A 487 -18.76 3.25 13.66
CA ARG A 487 -18.87 1.95 14.35
C ARG A 487 -19.89 1.95 15.49
N GLU A 488 -20.13 3.09 16.15
CA GLU A 488 -21.27 3.26 17.08
C GLU A 488 -22.61 3.12 16.31
N PHE A 489 -22.77 3.84 15.19
CA PHE A 489 -23.94 3.75 14.31
C PHE A 489 -24.22 2.32 13.82
N LEU A 490 -23.21 1.63 13.27
CA LEU A 490 -23.36 0.26 12.75
C LEU A 490 -23.82 -0.73 13.83
N GLN A 491 -23.34 -0.57 15.07
CA GLN A 491 -23.73 -1.42 16.19
C GLN A 491 -25.16 -1.13 16.69
N GLU A 492 -25.66 0.11 16.56
CA GLU A 492 -27.06 0.45 16.88
C GLU A 492 -28.04 -0.02 15.77
N GLU A 493 -27.65 0.05 14.49
CA GLU A 493 -28.39 -0.56 13.36
C GLU A 493 -28.32 -2.11 13.35
N GLY A 494 -27.47 -2.70 14.19
CA GLY A 494 -27.48 -4.12 14.51
C GLY A 494 -26.33 -4.96 13.92
N GLU A 495 -25.43 -4.37 13.13
CA GLU A 495 -24.17 -5.01 12.77
C GLU A 495 -23.18 -4.86 13.93
N LYS A 496 -23.13 -5.88 14.77
CA LYS A 496 -22.39 -5.87 16.05
C LYS A 496 -20.88 -5.90 15.86
N ASN A 497 -20.41 -6.59 14.83
CA ASN A 497 -18.99 -6.79 14.54
C ASN A 497 -18.72 -6.36 13.08
N PRO A 498 -18.81 -5.05 12.77
CA PRO A 498 -18.60 -4.56 11.41
C PRO A 498 -17.15 -4.74 11.00
N SER A 499 -16.94 -5.31 9.81
CA SER A 499 -15.60 -5.58 9.32
C SER A 499 -14.82 -4.28 9.00
N GLY A 500 -13.49 -4.36 9.04
CA GLY A 500 -12.62 -3.28 8.54
C GLY A 500 -12.92 -2.94 7.07
N ALA A 501 -13.26 -3.95 6.26
CA ALA A 501 -13.69 -3.79 4.89
C ALA A 501 -15.02 -3.01 4.76
N LEU A 502 -16.02 -3.29 5.60
CA LEU A 502 -17.28 -2.54 5.64
C LEU A 502 -17.04 -1.06 5.96
N VAL A 503 -16.31 -0.78 7.04
CA VAL A 503 -16.02 0.60 7.46
C VAL A 503 -15.25 1.36 6.37
N LYS A 504 -14.31 0.68 5.69
CA LYS A 504 -13.59 1.22 4.53
C LYS A 504 -14.54 1.49 3.36
N ALA A 505 -15.38 0.51 2.96
CA ALA A 505 -16.32 0.67 1.86
C ALA A 505 -17.28 1.86 2.08
N MET A 506 -17.85 2.00 3.29
CA MET A 506 -18.76 3.11 3.61
C MET A 506 -18.07 4.48 3.47
N LEU A 507 -16.88 4.64 4.03
CA LEU A 507 -16.10 5.89 3.96
C LEU A 507 -15.72 6.29 2.53
N LEU A 508 -15.40 5.32 1.66
CA LEU A 508 -14.99 5.58 0.28
C LEU A 508 -16.20 5.77 -0.65
N THR A 509 -17.34 5.13 -0.37
CA THR A 509 -18.63 5.39 -1.04
C THR A 509 -19.17 6.79 -0.75
N SER A 510 -18.85 7.34 0.42
CA SER A 510 -19.46 8.58 0.92
C SER A 510 -18.54 9.80 0.88
N ALA A 511 -17.37 9.71 0.26
CA ALA A 511 -16.40 10.79 0.24
C ALA A 511 -16.83 11.94 -0.68
N ASP A 512 -16.47 13.16 -0.31
CA ASP A 512 -16.58 14.33 -1.20
C ASP A 512 -15.42 14.26 -2.21
N ASN A 513 -15.72 14.05 -3.50
CA ASN A 513 -14.74 14.29 -4.56
C ASN A 513 -14.35 15.78 -4.59
N LEU A 514 -13.05 16.06 -4.66
CA LEU A 514 -12.46 17.39 -4.63
C LEU A 514 -12.12 17.96 -6.02
N ASP A 515 -12.38 17.19 -7.09
CA ASP A 515 -11.92 17.43 -8.48
C ASP A 515 -10.38 17.52 -8.62
N GLU A 516 -9.65 17.00 -7.64
CA GLU A 516 -8.19 16.86 -7.59
C GLU A 516 -7.71 15.53 -8.20
N ASP A 517 -6.40 15.40 -8.43
CA ASP A 517 -5.82 14.12 -8.89
C ASP A 517 -6.04 13.01 -7.84
N MET A 518 -6.56 11.86 -8.28
CA MET A 518 -6.79 10.67 -7.44
C MET A 518 -5.59 10.27 -6.59
N ARG A 519 -4.38 10.41 -7.13
CA ARG A 519 -3.14 10.04 -6.43
C ARG A 519 -2.87 10.97 -5.24
N GLU A 520 -3.58 12.10 -5.15
CA GLU A 520 -3.50 13.06 -4.06
C GLU A 520 -4.70 12.94 -3.10
N GLN A 521 -5.93 12.93 -3.63
CA GLN A 521 -7.15 12.88 -2.82
C GLN A 521 -7.64 11.47 -2.44
N GLY A 522 -7.11 10.40 -3.05
CA GLY A 522 -7.71 9.07 -2.96
C GLY A 522 -9.11 9.06 -3.57
N PHE A 523 -10.07 8.37 -2.94
CA PHE A 523 -11.49 8.44 -3.32
C PHE A 523 -12.18 9.76 -2.87
N GLY A 524 -11.44 10.72 -2.31
CA GLY A 524 -11.94 12.03 -1.89
C GLY A 524 -11.81 12.30 -0.40
N ARG A 525 -12.45 13.38 0.06
CA ARG A 525 -12.45 13.77 1.48
C ARG A 525 -13.52 13.03 2.27
N ALA A 526 -13.16 12.54 3.45
CA ALA A 526 -14.10 11.88 4.35
C ALA A 526 -15.29 12.78 4.72
N ASN A 527 -16.50 12.33 4.40
CA ASN A 527 -17.75 12.96 4.83
C ASN A 527 -18.58 11.94 5.64
N LEU A 528 -18.64 12.15 6.96
CA LEU A 528 -19.24 11.21 7.90
C LEU A 528 -20.77 11.26 7.90
N GLU A 529 -21.38 12.38 7.48
CA GLU A 529 -22.83 12.48 7.30
C GLU A 529 -23.29 11.53 6.20
N GLN A 530 -22.66 11.63 5.03
CA GLN A 530 -22.98 10.75 3.91
C GLN A 530 -22.66 9.28 4.24
N ALA A 531 -21.64 9.00 5.06
CA ALA A 531 -21.26 7.64 5.45
C ALA A 531 -22.41 6.88 6.12
N ILE A 532 -23.14 7.53 7.04
CA ILE A 532 -24.29 6.92 7.74
C ILE A 532 -25.59 6.92 6.91
N GLU A 533 -25.62 7.59 5.76
CA GLU A 533 -26.71 7.44 4.77
C GLU A 533 -26.47 6.28 3.77
N THR A 534 -25.27 5.68 3.74
CA THR A 534 -24.96 4.57 2.82
C THR A 534 -25.72 3.27 3.14
N ASN A 535 -26.13 2.56 2.09
CA ASN A 535 -26.73 1.23 2.19
C ASN A 535 -25.63 0.18 1.99
N PHE A 536 -25.50 -0.79 2.90
CA PHE A 536 -24.32 -1.65 2.96
C PHE A 536 -24.60 -3.15 3.06
N LYS A 537 -23.55 -3.96 2.88
CA LYS A 537 -23.45 -5.42 3.05
C LYS A 537 -22.08 -5.79 3.60
N ASP A 538 -22.02 -6.80 4.46
CA ASP A 538 -20.79 -7.30 5.11
C ASP A 538 -20.79 -8.84 5.02
N GLU A 539 -20.37 -9.35 3.85
CA GLU A 539 -20.63 -10.72 3.40
C GLU A 539 -19.55 -11.69 3.92
N LYS A 540 -19.72 -12.07 5.19
CA LYS A 540 -18.72 -12.78 6.01
C LYS A 540 -18.42 -14.23 5.58
N ASP A 541 -19.33 -14.87 4.85
CA ASP A 541 -19.09 -16.20 4.26
C ASP A 541 -18.14 -16.15 3.04
N GLY A 542 -18.06 -14.99 2.39
CA GLY A 542 -17.14 -14.72 1.28
C GLY A 542 -17.42 -15.43 -0.04
N ILE A 543 -16.48 -15.27 -0.98
CA ILE A 543 -16.56 -15.75 -2.37
C ILE A 543 -15.32 -16.56 -2.77
N ARG A 544 -15.47 -17.59 -3.60
CA ARG A 544 -14.35 -18.39 -4.17
C ARG A 544 -14.06 -18.02 -5.63
N THR A 545 -12.95 -18.53 -6.14
CA THR A 545 -12.56 -18.46 -7.55
C THR A 545 -13.69 -18.89 -8.49
N ARG A 546 -14.08 -17.98 -9.40
CA ARG A 546 -15.19 -18.04 -10.37
C ARG A 546 -16.62 -18.04 -9.80
N GLU A 547 -16.81 -18.01 -8.47
CA GLU A 547 -18.13 -17.74 -7.91
C GLU A 547 -18.54 -16.28 -8.21
N LYS A 548 -19.85 -16.04 -8.34
CA LYS A 548 -20.42 -14.71 -8.59
C LYS A 548 -21.65 -14.49 -7.71
N VAL A 549 -21.78 -13.29 -7.15
CA VAL A 549 -22.95 -12.87 -6.37
C VAL A 549 -23.52 -11.59 -6.99
N THR A 550 -24.84 -11.53 -7.14
CA THR A 550 -25.53 -10.45 -7.86
C THR A 550 -26.52 -9.75 -6.95
N TYR A 551 -26.42 -8.42 -6.89
CA TYR A 551 -27.28 -7.53 -6.13
C TYR A 551 -28.07 -6.60 -7.05
N LYS A 552 -29.16 -6.04 -6.53
CA LYS A 552 -29.99 -5.04 -7.22
C LYS A 552 -29.95 -3.74 -6.43
N VAL A 553 -29.44 -2.68 -7.05
CA VAL A 553 -29.37 -1.33 -6.48
C VAL A 553 -30.35 -0.45 -7.23
N LYS A 554 -31.29 0.15 -6.51
CA LYS A 554 -32.30 1.05 -7.09
C LYS A 554 -31.92 2.51 -6.85
N VAL A 555 -31.87 3.26 -7.94
CA VAL A 555 -31.84 4.73 -7.98
C VAL A 555 -33.29 5.22 -8.15
N SER A 556 -33.63 6.35 -7.53
CA SER A 556 -34.96 7.00 -7.60
C SER A 556 -34.86 8.50 -7.28
N ASP A 557 -33.70 9.05 -7.61
CA ASP A 557 -33.26 10.45 -7.46
C ASP A 557 -32.00 10.54 -8.34
N ASP A 558 -32.15 11.07 -9.55
CA ASP A 558 -31.07 11.25 -10.54
C ASP A 558 -30.23 12.50 -10.26
N SER A 559 -30.63 13.33 -9.27
CA SER A 559 -29.93 14.56 -8.89
C SER A 559 -28.74 14.34 -7.95
N LYS A 560 -28.43 13.09 -7.60
CA LYS A 560 -27.32 12.68 -6.73
C LYS A 560 -26.45 11.61 -7.40
N PRO A 561 -25.11 11.65 -7.24
CA PRO A 561 -24.24 10.59 -7.75
C PRO A 561 -24.55 9.21 -7.16
N LEU A 562 -24.51 8.18 -8.01
CA LEU A 562 -24.48 6.79 -7.58
C LEU A 562 -23.03 6.36 -7.34
N ALA A 563 -22.66 6.12 -6.09
CA ALA A 563 -21.45 5.39 -5.74
C ALA A 563 -21.80 3.96 -5.32
N ILE A 564 -21.00 2.98 -5.75
CA ILE A 564 -21.04 1.58 -5.33
C ILE A 564 -19.59 1.16 -5.09
N THR A 565 -19.18 0.92 -3.84
CA THR A 565 -17.83 0.46 -3.50
C THR A 565 -17.84 -0.97 -2.99
N LEU A 566 -17.01 -1.82 -3.60
CA LEU A 566 -16.58 -3.12 -3.13
C LEU A 566 -15.25 -2.95 -2.40
N ALA A 567 -15.11 -3.51 -1.20
CA ALA A 567 -13.83 -3.57 -0.49
C ALA A 567 -13.64 -4.93 0.20
N TRP A 568 -12.41 -5.39 0.30
CA TRP A 568 -12.07 -6.61 1.04
C TRP A 568 -10.76 -6.48 1.84
N THR A 569 -10.73 -7.16 2.99
CA THR A 569 -9.49 -7.42 3.72
C THR A 569 -8.79 -8.57 3.00
N ASP A 570 -7.78 -8.27 2.19
CA ASP A 570 -7.05 -9.26 1.39
C ASP A 570 -6.00 -10.01 2.22
N TYR A 571 -5.66 -11.23 1.80
CA TYR A 571 -4.64 -12.05 2.45
C TYR A 571 -3.25 -11.38 2.33
N PRO A 572 -2.39 -11.37 3.37
CA PRO A 572 -1.09 -10.69 3.35
C PRO A 572 -0.17 -11.17 2.21
N ALA A 573 0.40 -10.22 1.47
CA ALA A 573 1.32 -10.51 0.37
C ALA A 573 2.68 -11.02 0.87
N ALA A 574 3.45 -11.65 -0.02
CA ALA A 574 4.88 -11.87 0.21
C ALA A 574 5.68 -10.60 -0.12
N ILE A 575 6.62 -10.19 0.75
CA ILE A 575 7.41 -8.94 0.60
C ILE A 575 8.17 -8.88 -0.74
N VAL A 576 8.56 -10.04 -1.29
CA VAL A 576 9.28 -10.13 -2.57
C VAL A 576 8.36 -10.16 -3.82
N ALA A 577 7.05 -10.00 -3.66
CA ALA A 577 6.11 -9.99 -4.77
C ALA A 577 6.07 -8.61 -5.46
N LYS A 578 6.09 -8.59 -6.80
CA LYS A 578 5.97 -7.35 -7.60
C LYS A 578 4.56 -6.72 -7.59
N ARG A 579 3.62 -7.34 -6.88
CA ARG A 579 2.24 -6.88 -6.63
C ARG A 579 1.81 -7.39 -5.27
N ALA A 580 1.11 -6.57 -4.50
CA ALA A 580 0.64 -6.96 -3.17
C ALA A 580 -0.67 -7.77 -3.22
N LEU A 581 -1.53 -7.59 -4.23
CA LEU A 581 -2.83 -8.27 -4.29
C LEU A 581 -2.69 -9.80 -4.33
N VAL A 582 -3.49 -10.51 -3.53
CA VAL A 582 -3.48 -11.98 -3.42
C VAL A 582 -4.80 -12.59 -3.86
N ASN A 583 -5.93 -12.15 -3.28
CA ASN A 583 -7.27 -12.49 -3.72
C ASN A 583 -7.84 -11.34 -4.57
N ASP A 584 -8.32 -11.71 -5.75
CA ASP A 584 -8.70 -10.82 -6.85
C ASP A 584 -10.22 -10.89 -7.06
N LEU A 585 -10.95 -9.79 -6.76
CA LEU A 585 -12.42 -9.68 -6.82
C LEU A 585 -12.82 -8.50 -7.69
N ASN A 586 -13.72 -8.73 -8.65
CA ASN A 586 -14.12 -7.70 -9.61
C ASN A 586 -15.56 -7.25 -9.30
N LEU A 587 -15.75 -5.95 -9.20
CA LEU A 587 -17.01 -5.24 -9.25
C LEU A 587 -17.41 -5.00 -10.71
N LYS A 588 -18.63 -5.40 -11.09
CA LYS A 588 -19.19 -5.15 -12.43
C LYS A 588 -20.62 -4.67 -12.29
N VAL A 589 -20.89 -3.44 -12.73
CA VAL A 589 -22.21 -2.81 -12.64
C VAL A 589 -22.82 -2.75 -14.03
N THR A 590 -24.06 -3.21 -14.17
CA THR A 590 -24.87 -3.03 -15.38
C THR A 590 -25.94 -1.98 -15.13
N THR A 591 -26.03 -0.97 -15.99
CA THR A 591 -26.98 0.16 -15.91
C THR A 591 -28.42 -0.27 -16.24
N PRO A 592 -29.45 0.56 -15.95
CA PRO A 592 -30.81 0.33 -16.43
C PRO A 592 -30.91 0.28 -17.96
N SER A 593 -30.13 1.09 -18.68
CA SER A 593 -29.97 1.05 -20.15
C SER A 593 -29.20 -0.17 -20.70
N GLY A 594 -28.47 -0.91 -19.85
CA GLY A 594 -27.75 -2.14 -20.21
C GLY A 594 -26.26 -1.96 -20.56
N GLU A 595 -25.72 -0.75 -20.37
CA GLU A 595 -24.28 -0.49 -20.35
C GLU A 595 -23.60 -1.22 -19.19
N LYS A 596 -22.29 -1.46 -19.29
CA LYS A 596 -21.50 -2.19 -18.28
C LYS A 596 -20.25 -1.41 -17.91
N LEU A 597 -20.08 -1.22 -16.60
CA LEU A 597 -18.96 -0.51 -15.98
C LEU A 597 -18.18 -1.50 -15.11
N ASN A 598 -16.85 -1.47 -15.16
CA ASN A 598 -15.99 -2.25 -14.27
C ASN A 598 -15.60 -1.41 -13.03
N GLY A 599 -15.05 -2.04 -12.00
CA GLY A 599 -14.48 -1.33 -10.87
C GLY A 599 -13.33 -0.41 -11.26
N ASN A 600 -13.32 0.78 -10.69
CA ASN A 600 -12.37 1.89 -10.88
C ASN A 600 -12.30 2.45 -12.32
N ASP A 601 -13.15 1.96 -13.23
CA ASP A 601 -13.23 2.26 -14.67
C ASP A 601 -13.87 3.63 -14.99
N PHE A 602 -13.41 4.68 -14.31
CA PHE A 602 -13.94 6.05 -14.42
C PHE A 602 -12.94 7.16 -14.06
N PHE A 603 -11.64 6.84 -13.96
CA PHE A 603 -10.58 7.79 -13.58
C PHE A 603 -9.44 7.80 -14.62
N GLU A 604 -9.22 8.93 -15.30
CA GLU A 604 -8.26 9.06 -16.42
C GLU A 604 -6.84 8.54 -16.11
N ALA A 605 -6.42 8.58 -14.83
CA ALA A 605 -5.29 7.80 -14.36
C ALA A 605 -5.53 7.26 -12.94
N PRO A 606 -5.10 6.02 -12.64
CA PRO A 606 -4.43 5.05 -13.52
C PRO A 606 -5.37 3.97 -14.14
N TYR A 607 -6.70 4.19 -14.16
CA TYR A 607 -7.70 3.13 -14.43
C TYR A 607 -8.57 3.43 -15.67
N ASN A 608 -8.13 2.94 -16.84
CA ASN A 608 -8.81 3.09 -18.13
C ASN A 608 -9.38 1.76 -18.66
N ASP A 609 -10.69 1.73 -19.00
CA ASP A 609 -11.43 0.76 -19.85
C ASP A 609 -11.14 -0.74 -19.69
N GLU A 610 -10.55 -1.10 -18.56
CA GLU A 610 -10.04 -2.41 -18.20
C GLU A 610 -10.38 -2.73 -16.74
N VAL A 611 -10.37 -4.02 -16.44
CA VAL A 611 -10.65 -4.59 -15.14
C VAL A 611 -9.44 -4.40 -14.21
N ASP A 612 -9.64 -3.86 -13.00
CA ASP A 612 -8.60 -3.77 -11.96
C ASP A 612 -8.06 -5.17 -11.60
N ASN A 613 -6.82 -5.21 -11.11
CA ASN A 613 -6.10 -6.41 -10.67
C ASN A 613 -4.89 -6.02 -9.79
N LEU A 614 -5.03 -4.89 -9.09
CA LEU A 614 -4.07 -4.27 -8.19
C LEU A 614 -4.70 -3.96 -6.84
N ASN A 615 -5.88 -3.34 -6.81
CA ASN A 615 -6.49 -2.86 -5.56
C ASN A 615 -7.36 -3.92 -4.86
N ASN A 616 -7.47 -3.81 -3.54
CA ASN A 616 -8.47 -4.51 -2.73
C ASN A 616 -9.72 -3.64 -2.44
N VAL A 617 -9.93 -2.63 -3.30
CA VAL A 617 -11.08 -1.73 -3.34
C VAL A 617 -11.39 -1.44 -4.80
N GLU A 618 -12.63 -1.66 -5.20
CA GLU A 618 -13.16 -1.30 -6.51
C GLU A 618 -14.44 -0.48 -6.32
N GLN A 619 -14.52 0.69 -6.95
CA GLN A 619 -15.73 1.53 -6.96
C GLN A 619 -16.36 1.57 -8.36
N VAL A 620 -17.65 1.85 -8.44
CA VAL A 620 -18.26 2.46 -9.63
C VAL A 620 -18.95 3.74 -9.16
N TRP A 621 -18.57 4.87 -9.73
CA TRP A 621 -19.19 6.17 -9.50
C TRP A 621 -19.85 6.65 -10.79
N ILE A 622 -21.07 7.17 -10.68
CA ILE A 622 -21.82 7.74 -11.80
C ILE A 622 -22.37 9.08 -11.32
N THR A 623 -21.81 10.18 -11.83
CA THR A 623 -22.14 11.55 -11.39
C THR A 623 -23.61 11.91 -11.67
N GLU A 624 -24.13 11.48 -12.82
CA GLU A 624 -25.53 11.66 -13.26
C GLU A 624 -26.14 10.26 -13.56
N PRO A 625 -26.68 9.54 -12.56
CA PRO A 625 -27.20 8.19 -12.75
C PRO A 625 -28.62 8.16 -13.32
N GLU A 626 -28.93 7.12 -14.12
CA GLU A 626 -30.27 6.85 -14.63
C GLU A 626 -31.23 6.44 -13.49
N GLU A 627 -32.47 6.95 -13.47
CA GLU A 627 -33.52 6.36 -12.63
C GLU A 627 -33.80 4.91 -13.06
N GLY A 628 -33.54 3.95 -12.17
CA GLY A 628 -33.79 2.54 -12.45
C GLY A 628 -33.15 1.57 -11.47
N THR A 629 -33.07 0.30 -11.88
CA THR A 629 -32.44 -0.77 -11.08
C THR A 629 -31.15 -1.23 -11.75
N TYR A 630 -30.03 -0.81 -11.18
CA TYR A 630 -28.69 -1.27 -11.50
C TYR A 630 -28.48 -2.71 -11.03
N THR A 631 -27.73 -3.49 -11.81
CA THR A 631 -27.36 -4.87 -11.46
C THR A 631 -25.88 -4.91 -11.11
N VAL A 632 -25.57 -5.12 -9.83
CA VAL A 632 -24.22 -5.11 -9.28
C VAL A 632 -23.75 -6.55 -9.13
N THR A 633 -22.66 -6.92 -9.77
CA THR A 633 -22.07 -8.27 -9.70
C THR A 633 -20.71 -8.20 -9.03
N VAL A 634 -20.50 -9.02 -8.01
CA VAL A 634 -19.17 -9.31 -7.45
C VAL A 634 -18.72 -10.67 -8.00
N GLU A 635 -17.56 -10.72 -8.62
CA GLU A 635 -16.95 -11.91 -9.21
C GLU A 635 -15.63 -12.21 -8.52
N GLY A 636 -15.49 -13.37 -7.87
CA GLY A 636 -14.22 -13.80 -7.30
C GLY A 636 -13.29 -14.31 -8.40
N TYR A 637 -12.63 -13.42 -9.15
CA TYR A 637 -11.89 -13.79 -10.36
C TYR A 637 -10.75 -14.78 -10.08
N ASN A 638 -9.94 -14.52 -9.07
CA ASN A 638 -8.86 -15.43 -8.65
C ASN A 638 -8.62 -15.36 -7.14
N ILE A 639 -9.12 -16.36 -6.41
CA ILE A 639 -9.09 -16.41 -4.94
C ILE A 639 -8.20 -17.58 -4.46
N PRO A 640 -6.85 -17.46 -4.52
CA PRO A 640 -5.92 -18.50 -4.06
C PRO A 640 -5.93 -18.69 -2.53
N LYS A 641 -6.55 -17.77 -1.78
CA LYS A 641 -6.65 -17.77 -0.31
C LYS A 641 -8.10 -17.56 0.14
N GLY A 642 -9.00 -18.41 -0.37
CA GLY A 642 -10.45 -18.27 -0.21
C GLY A 642 -11.15 -19.23 0.77
N PRO A 643 -12.46 -19.04 0.99
CA PRO A 643 -13.29 -17.95 0.46
C PRO A 643 -12.86 -16.58 1.01
N GLN A 644 -13.03 -15.53 0.21
CA GLN A 644 -12.67 -14.15 0.58
C GLN A 644 -13.91 -13.38 1.01
N PRO A 645 -14.06 -12.99 2.30
CA PRO A 645 -15.09 -12.07 2.74
C PRO A 645 -14.94 -10.70 2.08
N TYR A 646 -16.06 -10.03 1.82
CA TYR A 646 -16.06 -8.70 1.22
C TYR A 646 -17.23 -7.86 1.75
N ALA A 647 -17.13 -6.55 1.59
CA ALA A 647 -18.21 -5.62 1.90
C ALA A 647 -18.58 -4.80 0.66
N LEU A 648 -19.86 -4.40 0.60
CA LEU A 648 -20.37 -3.44 -0.36
C LEU A 648 -21.01 -2.27 0.37
N ALA A 649 -20.81 -1.05 -0.12
CA ALA A 649 -21.55 0.13 0.33
C ALA A 649 -21.98 0.97 -0.88
N THR A 650 -23.19 1.53 -0.87
CA THR A 650 -23.72 2.35 -1.97
C THR A 650 -24.61 3.51 -1.50
N THR A 651 -24.63 4.61 -2.27
CA THR A 651 -25.60 5.71 -2.10
C THR A 651 -27.00 5.35 -2.64
N GLY A 652 -27.10 4.37 -3.54
CA GLY A 652 -28.36 3.79 -3.98
C GLY A 652 -28.96 2.86 -2.92
N LYS A 653 -30.21 2.38 -3.14
CA LYS A 653 -30.91 1.52 -2.16
C LYS A 653 -30.92 0.07 -2.61
N TRP A 654 -30.63 -0.86 -1.71
CA TRP A 654 -30.81 -2.28 -1.99
C TRP A 654 -32.29 -2.57 -2.30
N GLN A 655 -32.59 -3.00 -3.52
CA GLN A 655 -33.86 -3.66 -3.79
C GLN A 655 -33.76 -5.07 -3.18
N LYS A 656 -34.78 -5.50 -2.44
CA LYS A 656 -34.92 -6.93 -2.11
C LYS A 656 -34.94 -7.71 -3.43
N ALA A 657 -34.48 -8.96 -3.42
CA ALA A 657 -35.01 -9.90 -4.39
C ALA A 657 -36.54 -9.88 -4.24
N ASP A 658 -37.25 -9.69 -5.35
CA ASP A 658 -38.67 -10.02 -5.40
C ASP A 658 -38.80 -11.53 -5.13
N ASP A 659 -39.88 -12.01 -4.48
CA ASP A 659 -40.00 -13.38 -3.96
C ASP A 659 -40.19 -14.48 -5.04
N GLU A 660 -39.46 -14.38 -6.17
CA GLU A 660 -38.96 -15.56 -6.87
C GLU A 660 -37.90 -16.22 -5.97
N GLU A 661 -37.86 -17.55 -5.91
CA GLU A 661 -37.01 -18.27 -4.96
C GLU A 661 -35.52 -17.95 -5.14
N GLU A 662 -34.72 -18.06 -4.08
CA GLU A 662 -33.25 -18.13 -4.21
C GLU A 662 -32.85 -19.44 -4.92
N GLU A 663 -33.11 -19.54 -6.22
CA GLU A 663 -32.22 -20.23 -7.14
C GLU A 663 -30.88 -19.48 -7.13
N LYS A 664 -30.10 -19.71 -6.07
CA LYS A 664 -28.64 -19.69 -6.17
C LYS A 664 -28.32 -20.50 -7.42
N PRO A 665 -27.71 -19.91 -8.46
CA PRO A 665 -27.38 -20.65 -9.67
C PRO A 665 -26.65 -21.92 -9.25
N PRO A 666 -27.09 -23.11 -9.71
CA PRO A 666 -26.52 -24.36 -9.23
C PRO A 666 -25.00 -24.27 -9.33
N VAL A 667 -24.30 -24.46 -8.21
CA VAL A 667 -22.84 -24.41 -8.20
C VAL A 667 -22.38 -25.50 -9.16
N GLU A 668 -21.97 -25.09 -10.37
CA GLU A 668 -21.34 -25.96 -11.34
C GLU A 668 -19.98 -26.34 -10.77
N GLN A 669 -19.99 -27.36 -9.91
CA GLN A 669 -18.78 -28.02 -9.44
C GLN A 669 -18.01 -28.42 -10.70
N GLU A 670 -16.81 -27.87 -10.90
CA GLU A 670 -15.97 -28.28 -12.01
C GLU A 670 -15.62 -29.77 -11.82
N PRO A 671 -15.89 -30.66 -12.80
CA PRO A 671 -15.64 -32.07 -12.64
C PRO A 671 -14.16 -32.33 -12.46
N PHE A 672 -13.79 -32.91 -11.30
CA PHE A 672 -12.42 -33.30 -10.97
C PHE A 672 -11.71 -33.97 -12.15
N ARG A 673 -12.38 -34.87 -12.88
CA ARG A 673 -11.92 -35.37 -14.19
C ARG A 673 -13.08 -35.62 -15.14
N THR A 674 -12.94 -35.23 -16.41
CA THR A 674 -13.76 -35.76 -17.50
C THR A 674 -13.02 -36.91 -18.21
N GLY A 675 -13.75 -37.78 -18.88
CA GLY A 675 -13.16 -38.92 -19.58
C GLY A 675 -14.08 -39.62 -20.57
N LYS A 676 -13.54 -40.64 -21.23
CA LYS A 676 -14.24 -41.47 -22.22
C LYS A 676 -13.84 -42.94 -22.10
N LEU A 677 -14.81 -43.80 -21.81
CA LEU A 677 -14.67 -45.26 -21.76
C LEU A 677 -15.22 -45.89 -23.04
N THR A 678 -14.73 -47.07 -23.40
CA THR A 678 -15.19 -47.85 -24.56
C THR A 678 -15.03 -49.35 -24.30
N LYS A 679 -15.60 -50.21 -25.15
CA LYS A 679 -15.35 -51.67 -25.05
C LYS A 679 -13.86 -52.09 -25.17
N LYS A 680 -12.96 -51.20 -25.61
CA LYS A 680 -11.50 -51.40 -25.57
C LYS A 680 -10.86 -50.83 -24.30
N GLN A 681 -11.25 -49.61 -23.92
CA GLN A 681 -10.80 -48.94 -22.68
C GLN A 681 -11.94 -48.98 -21.66
N LYS A 682 -12.09 -50.13 -20.98
CA LYS A 682 -13.24 -50.38 -20.09
C LYS A 682 -13.24 -49.58 -18.80
N TYR A 683 -12.11 -49.08 -18.35
CA TYR A 683 -12.02 -48.29 -17.11
C TYR A 683 -10.90 -47.25 -17.18
N MET A 684 -10.95 -46.29 -16.27
CA MET A 684 -9.86 -45.36 -16.00
C MET A 684 -9.57 -45.34 -14.49
N ASP A 685 -8.29 -45.40 -14.13
CA ASP A 685 -7.82 -45.35 -12.75
C ASP A 685 -7.21 -43.96 -12.47
N TYR A 686 -7.69 -43.29 -11.42
CA TYR A 686 -7.20 -42.00 -10.95
C TYR A 686 -6.57 -42.15 -9.56
N LEU A 687 -5.27 -41.86 -9.45
CA LEU A 687 -4.58 -41.80 -8.17
C LEU A 687 -4.82 -40.45 -7.50
N ILE A 688 -5.29 -40.49 -6.26
CA ILE A 688 -5.50 -39.31 -5.41
C ILE A 688 -4.71 -39.45 -4.11
N ARG A 689 -4.19 -38.33 -3.61
CA ARG A 689 -3.76 -38.24 -2.21
C ARG A 689 -4.91 -37.70 -1.35
N VAL A 690 -5.10 -38.30 -0.19
CA VAL A 690 -5.94 -37.79 0.91
C VAL A 690 -4.99 -37.43 2.04
N ASN A 691 -5.08 -36.18 2.52
CA ASN A 691 -4.12 -35.60 3.47
C ASN A 691 -4.58 -35.71 4.93
N GLU A 692 -5.89 -35.84 5.16
CA GLU A 692 -6.54 -35.88 6.48
C GLU A 692 -7.62 -36.98 6.50
N PRO A 693 -7.92 -37.63 7.63
CA PRO A 693 -9.01 -38.61 7.71
C PRO A 693 -10.40 -37.97 7.61
N GLY A 694 -11.38 -38.69 7.09
CA GLY A 694 -12.77 -38.24 6.94
C GLY A 694 -13.47 -38.85 5.73
N ASP A 695 -14.63 -38.32 5.35
CA ASP A 695 -15.39 -38.85 4.21
C ASP A 695 -14.89 -38.32 2.84
N LEU A 696 -14.75 -39.24 1.89
CA LEU A 696 -14.45 -39.00 0.48
C LEU A 696 -15.74 -39.22 -0.31
N ASP A 697 -16.40 -38.15 -0.75
CA ASP A 697 -17.57 -38.24 -1.64
C ASP A 697 -17.14 -38.21 -3.10
N LEU A 698 -17.72 -39.10 -3.90
CA LEU A 698 -17.53 -39.18 -5.33
C LEU A 698 -18.90 -39.19 -6.01
N SER A 699 -18.98 -38.60 -7.19
CA SER A 699 -20.11 -38.81 -8.09
C SER A 699 -19.65 -38.83 -9.54
N VAL A 700 -20.30 -39.60 -10.40
CA VAL A 700 -20.00 -39.60 -11.84
C VAL A 700 -21.29 -39.50 -12.65
N ASP A 701 -21.37 -38.51 -13.55
CA ASP A 701 -22.38 -38.49 -14.62
C ASP A 701 -21.83 -39.08 -15.91
N TRP A 702 -22.73 -39.55 -16.78
CA TRP A 702 -22.40 -39.98 -18.13
C TRP A 702 -23.59 -39.86 -19.10
N ASN A 703 -23.31 -39.97 -20.41
CA ASN A 703 -24.34 -39.93 -21.45
C ASN A 703 -25.21 -41.21 -21.50
N GLU A 704 -26.50 -41.03 -21.79
CA GLU A 704 -27.61 -42.02 -21.66
C GLU A 704 -27.43 -43.41 -22.34
N ASP A 705 -26.42 -43.62 -23.20
CA ASP A 705 -26.20 -44.85 -23.98
C ASP A 705 -25.31 -45.91 -23.26
N ALA A 706 -25.10 -45.78 -21.95
CA ALA A 706 -24.14 -46.59 -21.18
C ALA A 706 -24.48 -46.73 -19.70
N ASP A 707 -23.66 -47.50 -18.97
CA ASP A 707 -23.69 -47.65 -17.51
C ASP A 707 -22.24 -47.61 -16.97
N VAL A 708 -22.02 -46.97 -15.80
CA VAL A 708 -20.69 -46.59 -15.31
C VAL A 708 -20.55 -46.66 -13.78
N ASP A 709 -19.89 -47.71 -13.30
CA ASP A 709 -19.54 -47.94 -11.90
C ASP A 709 -18.44 -47.00 -11.36
N LEU A 710 -18.46 -46.78 -10.04
CA LEU A 710 -17.35 -46.25 -9.24
C LEU A 710 -16.78 -47.29 -8.26
N TYR A 711 -15.44 -47.32 -8.12
CA TYR A 711 -14.74 -48.11 -7.10
C TYR A 711 -13.61 -47.31 -6.45
N VAL A 712 -13.41 -47.47 -5.14
CA VAL A 712 -12.28 -46.89 -4.40
C VAL A 712 -11.40 -47.99 -3.80
N TYR A 713 -10.11 -47.95 -4.12
CA TYR A 713 -9.08 -48.85 -3.60
C TYR A 713 -8.06 -48.10 -2.75
N ASN A 714 -7.51 -48.76 -1.72
CA ASN A 714 -6.34 -48.26 -1.00
C ASN A 714 -5.03 -48.51 -1.75
N SER A 715 -3.92 -48.01 -1.20
CA SER A 715 -2.55 -48.19 -1.71
C SER A 715 -2.09 -49.65 -1.90
N ARG A 716 -2.77 -50.63 -1.30
CA ARG A 716 -2.52 -52.08 -1.47
C ARG A 716 -3.44 -52.73 -2.51
N SER A 717 -4.19 -51.94 -3.27
CA SER A 717 -5.25 -52.39 -4.20
C SER A 717 -6.36 -53.22 -3.56
N LYS A 718 -6.57 -53.11 -2.24
CA LYS A 718 -7.79 -53.62 -1.60
C LYS A 718 -8.90 -52.60 -1.81
N GLU A 719 -10.05 -53.06 -2.29
CA GLU A 719 -11.27 -52.27 -2.38
C GLU A 719 -11.75 -51.86 -0.98
N LEU A 720 -12.33 -50.66 -0.91
CA LEU A 720 -12.87 -50.06 0.31
C LEU A 720 -14.38 -49.89 0.22
N ALA A 721 -14.83 -49.35 -0.92
CA ALA A 721 -16.24 -49.21 -1.27
C ALA A 721 -16.37 -49.11 -2.80
N SER A 722 -17.57 -49.38 -3.28
CA SER A 722 -17.96 -49.30 -4.68
C SER A 722 -19.43 -48.89 -4.79
N ALA A 723 -19.78 -48.25 -5.90
CA ALA A 723 -21.13 -47.92 -6.28
C ALA A 723 -21.34 -48.44 -7.72
N THR A 724 -22.36 -49.27 -7.88
CA THR A 724 -22.65 -50.06 -9.09
C THR A 724 -24.17 -50.14 -9.33
N THR A 725 -24.88 -49.02 -9.14
CA THR A 725 -26.24 -48.86 -9.66
C THR A 725 -26.19 -48.38 -11.11
N SER A 726 -27.34 -48.35 -11.79
CA SER A 726 -27.45 -47.84 -13.17
C SER A 726 -28.01 -46.41 -13.24
N ASP A 727 -28.00 -45.68 -12.11
CA ASP A 727 -28.53 -44.32 -12.00
C ASP A 727 -27.43 -43.30 -12.33
N SER A 728 -27.64 -42.45 -13.34
CA SER A 728 -26.74 -41.33 -13.65
C SER A 728 -27.27 -40.05 -12.98
N PRO A 729 -26.52 -39.37 -12.08
CA PRO A 729 -25.14 -39.67 -11.69
C PRO A 729 -25.01 -40.66 -10.52
N GLU A 730 -24.10 -41.63 -10.66
CA GLU A 730 -23.77 -42.60 -9.62
C GLU A 730 -23.05 -41.89 -8.47
N ARG A 731 -23.24 -42.32 -7.22
CA ARG A 731 -22.70 -41.66 -6.01
C ARG A 731 -22.07 -42.65 -5.03
N LEU A 732 -20.90 -42.28 -4.50
CA LEU A 732 -20.10 -43.10 -3.59
C LEU A 732 -19.44 -42.25 -2.50
N THR A 733 -19.94 -42.32 -1.28
CA THR A 733 -19.26 -41.82 -0.07
C THR A 733 -18.47 -42.96 0.57
N VAL A 734 -17.20 -42.72 0.93
CA VAL A 734 -16.38 -43.69 1.67
C VAL A 734 -15.54 -43.00 2.75
N ASN A 735 -15.62 -43.52 3.97
CA ASN A 735 -14.81 -43.02 5.08
C ASN A 735 -13.35 -43.45 4.94
N ILE A 736 -12.43 -42.50 5.02
CA ILE A 736 -10.99 -42.67 4.87
C ILE A 736 -10.33 -42.56 6.26
N GLU A 737 -10.05 -43.70 6.87
CA GLU A 737 -9.43 -43.79 8.21
C GLU A 737 -7.96 -43.32 8.28
N GLN A 738 -7.25 -43.24 7.14
CA GLN A 738 -5.80 -43.04 7.09
C GLN A 738 -5.39 -42.09 5.96
N THR A 739 -4.35 -41.30 6.20
CA THR A 739 -3.80 -40.39 5.18
C THR A 739 -2.90 -41.17 4.22
N GLY A 740 -2.92 -40.84 2.93
CA GLY A 740 -2.17 -41.61 1.93
C GLY A 740 -2.66 -41.53 0.50
N LEU A 741 -2.24 -42.51 -0.31
CA LEU A 741 -2.65 -42.65 -1.70
C LEU A 741 -3.80 -43.65 -1.84
N TYR A 742 -4.86 -43.20 -2.50
CA TYR A 742 -6.06 -43.96 -2.85
C TYR A 742 -6.24 -43.93 -4.37
N LYS A 743 -6.95 -44.92 -4.90
CA LYS A 743 -7.18 -45.07 -6.34
C LYS A 743 -8.67 -45.16 -6.60
N ILE A 744 -9.22 -44.15 -7.27
CA ILE A 744 -10.58 -44.16 -7.80
C ILE A 744 -10.53 -44.87 -9.14
N ARG A 745 -11.55 -45.69 -9.43
CA ARG A 745 -11.78 -46.27 -10.75
C ARG A 745 -13.18 -45.91 -11.22
N VAL A 746 -13.26 -45.46 -12.46
CA VAL A 746 -14.50 -45.28 -13.22
C VAL A 746 -14.56 -46.38 -14.27
N ALA A 747 -15.62 -47.19 -14.32
CA ALA A 747 -15.65 -48.42 -15.13
C ALA A 747 -16.96 -48.63 -15.91
N LEU A 748 -16.85 -48.92 -17.21
CA LEU A 748 -17.95 -49.16 -18.13
C LEU A 748 -18.45 -50.60 -18.00
N THR A 749 -19.63 -50.76 -17.42
CA THR A 749 -20.34 -52.04 -17.27
C THR A 749 -21.14 -52.37 -18.53
N GLU A 750 -22.09 -51.51 -18.90
CA GLU A 750 -22.97 -51.67 -20.07
C GLU A 750 -22.66 -50.64 -21.20
N GLY A 751 -23.47 -50.62 -22.26
CA GLY A 751 -23.32 -49.69 -23.38
C GLY A 751 -22.22 -50.06 -24.40
N LYS A 752 -21.74 -49.05 -25.16
CA LYS A 752 -20.63 -49.17 -26.15
C LYS A 752 -19.49 -48.19 -25.86
N GLU A 753 -19.85 -46.99 -25.45
CA GLU A 753 -19.00 -45.85 -25.14
C GLU A 753 -19.72 -45.02 -24.09
N ALA A 754 -19.01 -44.55 -23.06
CA ALA A 754 -19.49 -43.54 -22.12
C ALA A 754 -18.52 -42.37 -22.14
N LYS A 755 -19.02 -41.15 -22.32
CA LYS A 755 -18.35 -39.90 -21.92
C LYS A 755 -18.87 -39.57 -20.54
N TYR A 756 -17.97 -39.28 -19.60
CA TYR A 756 -18.33 -39.10 -18.20
C TYR A 756 -17.66 -37.89 -17.57
N ARG A 757 -18.27 -37.40 -16.49
CA ARG A 757 -17.73 -36.36 -15.60
C ARG A 757 -17.65 -36.90 -14.17
N LEU A 758 -16.45 -37.09 -13.65
CA LEU A 758 -16.17 -37.50 -12.27
C LEU A 758 -15.99 -36.27 -11.38
N TYR A 759 -16.85 -36.15 -10.38
CA TYR A 759 -16.81 -35.20 -9.28
C TYR A 759 -16.21 -35.85 -8.03
N MET A 760 -15.58 -35.05 -7.16
CA MET A 760 -14.96 -35.53 -5.92
C MET A 760 -14.89 -34.42 -4.88
N ASN A 761 -15.49 -34.64 -3.72
CA ASN A 761 -15.18 -33.93 -2.49
C ASN A 761 -14.13 -34.72 -1.68
N LYS A 762 -13.39 -34.06 -0.78
CA LYS A 762 -12.36 -34.72 0.06
C LYS A 762 -12.43 -34.26 1.51
N PRO A 763 -11.91 -35.06 2.45
CA PRO A 763 -11.62 -34.57 3.79
C PRO A 763 -10.69 -33.36 3.72
N GLY A 764 -11.09 -32.26 4.37
CA GLY A 764 -10.30 -31.03 4.50
C GLY A 764 -10.06 -30.24 3.20
N LYS A 765 -10.98 -30.27 2.22
CA LYS A 765 -10.88 -29.45 0.99
C LYS A 765 -12.19 -28.85 0.51
#